data_AF-A0A8J5SDV2-F1
#
_entry.id   AF-A0A8J5SDV2-F1
#
_cell.length_a   1.000
_cell.length_b   1.000
_cell.length_c   1.000
_cell.angle_alpha   90.00
_cell.angle_beta   90.00
_cell.angle_gamma   90.00
#
_symmetry.space_group_name_H-M   'P 1'
#
loop_
_entity.id
_entity.type
_entity.pdbx_description
1 polymer ?
#
loop_
_entity_poly.entity_id
_entity_poly.type
_entity_poly.pdbx_seq_one_letter_code
_entity_poly.pdbx_strand_id
1 'polypeptide(L)'
;MQQSGGTGSKGKGKVMAKIVEEEEEAESLSSGCGCFLCAVEEPDARLRRASLGAFFRELPYCEDDAGSGGGGVDGGQSCAEAVGAVWRAAMAAPDDPELPSLGVIRCMSVLLARALADVEWRLRGQNVYVPYYAAHVIGSYTIRSSAHAELAASAGAVQPLLSFLGGAMTWVEQRAAARALGHLASYDATFPAVARYAVEAVPLAVRAALTCVGDVYANFVALAPGKRPKYQRELLTSGLVGGADDEDRKAEEWTSQLQCWSLYFLSCLASRDLSSHATICQDPGFMRELCQMWGGLANGDSPAGVGLLRILCRSAVGRGAIAACGDALSGLCDLARSSDDWQYMAIDCLLLLLDDRDTWHTVADATAAHLVDLAELRHLGPRRRLGYAITAALLRDHDLVHGRELGMEAKEAIANLRDVKVERKEREEAMSRDELLKRRILTKEKKRQGNDMFWHGEVDRAIDLYTEALQVCPLSRRRERLVLHSNRAQCRLARREADAAVRDATRALSLARPANAHARSLWRRAQAYDMKGMARESLLDCLAFAGAWLNRKDGAAAAAPPRGGANPKLPYCVARMISKQMSLTGLFSAMATTGSSKVDRDDCMPHYTAADDGDSHDEEDDADDADRDESEDEEFAEKELNLCRSGKGLPIIAGETWRRLARRKKTMSQVLSHAHPRTIVS
;
A
#
# COMPACT_ATOMS: atom_id res chain seq x y z
N MET A 1 2.72 58.12 -59.57
CA MET A 1 1.34 57.72 -59.19
C MET A 1 1.48 56.91 -57.90
N GLN A 2 0.98 57.39 -56.76
CA GLN A 2 -0.39 57.19 -56.26
C GLN A 2 -0.70 55.69 -56.02
N GLN A 3 -1.19 55.21 -54.88
CA GLN A 3 -1.79 55.90 -53.72
C GLN A 3 -1.58 55.13 -52.39
N SER A 4 -1.83 55.80 -51.27
CA SER A 4 -1.80 55.27 -49.89
C SER A 4 -3.17 54.73 -49.42
N GLY A 5 -3.17 53.76 -48.50
CA GLY A 5 -4.32 53.38 -47.67
C GLY A 5 -4.29 51.90 -47.26
N GLY A 6 -4.67 51.48 -46.05
CA GLY A 6 -5.25 52.25 -44.94
C GLY A 6 -6.29 51.46 -44.13
N THR A 7 -6.02 50.20 -43.77
CA THR A 7 -7.06 49.25 -43.28
C THR A 7 -6.68 48.41 -42.05
N GLY A 8 -5.76 48.89 -41.20
CA GLY A 8 -5.33 48.15 -39.99
C GLY A 8 -6.22 48.30 -38.74
N SER A 9 -7.03 49.37 -38.63
CA SER A 9 -7.58 49.80 -37.33
C SER A 9 -9.05 49.41 -37.05
N LYS A 10 -9.85 49.11 -38.08
CA LYS A 10 -11.30 48.88 -37.90
C LYS A 10 -11.67 47.50 -37.33
N GLY A 11 -10.82 46.49 -37.50
CA GLY A 11 -11.05 45.13 -36.98
C GLY A 11 -10.89 45.05 -35.46
N LYS A 12 -9.76 45.53 -34.93
CA LYS A 12 -9.49 45.52 -33.48
C LYS A 12 -10.46 46.41 -32.71
N GLY A 13 -10.79 47.59 -33.24
CA GLY A 13 -11.77 48.49 -32.63
C GLY A 13 -13.17 47.87 -32.53
N LYS A 14 -13.60 47.06 -33.50
CA LYS A 14 -14.92 46.40 -33.46
C LYS A 14 -14.97 45.17 -32.55
N VAL A 15 -13.84 44.51 -32.32
CA VAL A 15 -13.75 43.42 -31.32
C VAL A 15 -13.64 44.00 -29.91
N MET A 16 -12.84 45.04 -29.68
CA MET A 16 -12.79 45.73 -28.39
C MET A 16 -14.11 46.43 -28.07
N ALA A 17 -14.78 47.07 -29.03
CA ALA A 17 -16.11 47.64 -28.80
C ALA A 17 -17.16 46.56 -28.47
N LYS A 18 -17.11 45.38 -29.09
CA LYS A 18 -18.03 44.29 -28.74
C LYS A 18 -17.74 43.66 -27.38
N ILE A 19 -16.47 43.58 -26.98
CA ILE A 19 -16.09 43.14 -25.63
C ILE A 19 -16.51 44.17 -24.59
N VAL A 20 -16.34 45.47 -24.87
CA VAL A 20 -16.81 46.55 -23.99
C VAL A 20 -18.35 46.61 -23.96
N GLU A 21 -19.06 46.39 -25.08
CA GLU A 21 -20.53 46.24 -25.07
C GLU A 21 -20.97 44.99 -24.29
N GLU A 22 -20.27 43.85 -24.39
CA GLU A 22 -20.57 42.65 -23.59
C GLU A 22 -20.20 42.82 -22.09
N GLU A 23 -19.21 43.65 -21.75
CA GLU A 23 -18.85 44.02 -20.37
C GLU A 23 -19.81 45.09 -19.77
N GLU A 24 -20.18 46.12 -20.53
CA GLU A 24 -21.16 47.16 -20.14
C GLU A 24 -22.59 46.60 -20.06
N GLU A 25 -23.00 45.70 -20.96
CA GLU A 25 -24.28 44.96 -20.82
C GLU A 25 -24.25 44.08 -19.56
N ALA A 26 -23.13 43.41 -19.25
CA ALA A 26 -23.02 42.60 -18.02
C ALA A 26 -23.08 43.43 -16.73
N GLU A 27 -22.51 44.64 -16.72
CA GLU A 27 -22.69 45.59 -15.59
C GLU A 27 -24.14 46.10 -15.50
N SER A 28 -24.81 46.35 -16.63
CA SER A 28 -26.21 46.80 -16.65
C SER A 28 -27.24 45.75 -16.18
N LEU A 29 -26.87 44.47 -16.21
CA LEU A 29 -27.72 43.33 -15.83
C LEU A 29 -27.48 42.84 -14.39
N SER A 30 -26.52 43.42 -13.66
CA SER A 30 -26.13 43.02 -12.30
C SER A 30 -27.08 43.56 -11.22
N SER A 31 -28.37 43.23 -11.32
CA SER A 31 -29.40 43.52 -10.29
C SER A 31 -29.75 42.30 -9.44
N GLY A 32 -28.87 41.30 -9.40
CA GLY A 32 -29.05 40.05 -8.65
C GLY A 32 -28.53 40.12 -7.22
N CYS A 33 -29.12 39.30 -6.33
CA CYS A 33 -28.61 39.09 -4.98
C CYS A 33 -27.15 38.58 -5.02
N GLY A 34 -26.23 39.20 -4.29
CA GLY A 34 -24.79 38.86 -4.24
C GLY A 34 -24.44 37.51 -3.58
N CYS A 35 -25.41 36.59 -3.48
CA CYS A 35 -25.27 35.26 -2.92
C CYS A 35 -24.92 34.24 -4.01
N PHE A 36 -23.95 33.36 -3.77
CA PHE A 36 -23.56 32.33 -4.72
C PHE A 36 -24.71 31.40 -5.09
N LEU A 37 -25.54 31.00 -4.11
CA LEU A 37 -26.67 30.11 -4.34
C LEU A 37 -27.73 30.76 -5.22
N CYS A 38 -28.05 32.04 -4.99
CA CYS A 38 -28.97 32.80 -5.84
C CYS A 38 -28.42 32.95 -7.27
N ALA A 39 -27.11 33.17 -7.43
CA ALA A 39 -26.48 33.24 -8.74
C ALA A 39 -26.50 31.89 -9.48
N VAL A 40 -26.35 30.75 -8.77
CA VAL A 40 -26.44 29.41 -9.37
C VAL A 40 -27.88 29.03 -9.74
N GLU A 41 -28.87 29.42 -8.94
CA GLU A 41 -30.29 29.11 -9.17
C GLU A 41 -30.96 29.99 -10.23
N GLU A 42 -30.30 31.05 -10.71
CA GLU A 42 -30.79 31.94 -11.76
C GLU A 42 -31.11 31.14 -13.05
N PRO A 43 -32.39 31.10 -13.49
CA PRO A 43 -32.81 30.30 -14.64
C PRO A 43 -32.23 30.79 -15.98
N ASP A 44 -32.05 32.10 -16.18
CA ASP A 44 -31.45 32.61 -17.40
C ASP A 44 -29.94 32.36 -17.43
N ALA A 45 -29.49 31.56 -18.40
CA ALA A 45 -28.08 31.17 -18.51
C ALA A 45 -27.11 32.34 -18.76
N ARG A 46 -27.57 33.48 -19.30
CA ARG A 46 -26.74 34.69 -19.46
C ARG A 46 -26.64 35.44 -18.14
N LEU A 47 -27.77 35.66 -17.46
CA LEU A 47 -27.80 36.33 -16.15
C LEU A 47 -27.03 35.53 -15.10
N ARG A 48 -27.21 34.20 -15.06
CA ARG A 48 -26.43 33.30 -14.20
C ARG A 48 -24.93 33.46 -14.41
N ARG A 49 -24.47 33.43 -15.67
CA ARG A 49 -23.04 33.54 -16.01
C ARG A 49 -22.47 34.93 -15.68
N ALA A 50 -23.22 36.01 -15.93
CA ALA A 50 -22.83 37.36 -15.56
C ALA A 50 -22.72 37.52 -14.04
N SER A 51 -23.76 37.12 -13.30
CA SER A 51 -23.80 37.17 -11.82
C SER A 51 -22.69 36.34 -11.17
N LEU A 52 -22.45 35.11 -11.64
CA LEU A 52 -21.35 34.27 -11.17
C LEU A 52 -19.96 34.87 -11.49
N GLY A 53 -19.80 35.48 -12.67
CA GLY A 53 -18.57 36.18 -13.06
C GLY A 53 -18.29 37.44 -12.22
N ALA A 54 -19.33 38.22 -11.89
CA ALA A 54 -19.23 39.33 -10.95
C ALA A 54 -18.87 38.83 -9.54
N PHE A 55 -19.62 37.84 -9.05
CA PHE A 55 -19.41 37.21 -7.75
C PHE A 55 -17.97 36.72 -7.54
N PHE A 56 -17.38 36.00 -8.51
CA PHE A 56 -15.98 35.54 -8.41
C PHE A 56 -14.93 36.66 -8.53
N ARG A 57 -15.28 37.85 -9.04
CA ARG A 57 -14.40 39.03 -9.03
C ARG A 57 -14.40 39.73 -7.66
N GLU A 58 -15.55 39.76 -6.99
CA GLU A 58 -15.77 40.51 -5.74
C GLU A 58 -15.44 39.70 -4.49
N LEU A 59 -15.81 38.41 -4.44
CA LEU A 59 -15.68 37.53 -3.26
C LEU A 59 -14.33 37.61 -2.51
N PRO A 60 -13.15 37.69 -3.17
CA PRO A 60 -11.87 37.79 -2.45
C PRO A 60 -11.69 39.07 -1.64
N TYR A 61 -12.45 40.12 -1.92
CA TYR A 61 -12.33 41.46 -1.34
C TYR A 61 -13.46 41.84 -0.39
N CYS A 62 -14.51 41.02 -0.28
CA CYS A 62 -15.58 41.23 0.68
C CYS A 62 -15.03 41.20 2.12
N GLU A 63 -15.56 42.07 2.97
CA GLU A 63 -15.41 41.99 4.42
C GLU A 63 -16.63 41.29 4.99
N ASP A 64 -16.45 40.22 5.77
CA ASP A 64 -17.54 39.67 6.57
C ASP A 64 -17.82 40.63 7.74
N ASP A 65 -18.93 41.38 7.64
CA ASP A 65 -19.35 42.35 8.66
C ASP A 65 -19.83 41.64 9.93
N ALA A 66 -19.05 41.78 11.01
CA ALA A 66 -19.29 41.10 12.29
C ALA A 66 -20.42 41.75 13.13
N GLY A 67 -21.42 42.39 12.51
CA GLY A 67 -22.09 43.56 13.10
C GLY A 67 -23.59 43.78 12.87
N SER A 68 -24.42 42.75 12.64
CA SER A 68 -25.90 42.94 12.67
C SER A 68 -26.64 41.88 13.51
N GLY A 69 -26.51 41.99 14.83
CA GLY A 69 -27.46 41.39 15.76
C GLY A 69 -28.79 42.13 15.72
N GLY A 70 -29.68 41.79 14.78
CA GLY A 70 -31.01 42.39 14.64
C GLY A 70 -31.64 42.08 13.29
N GLY A 71 -32.92 41.72 13.27
CA GLY A 71 -33.61 41.30 12.05
C GLY A 71 -33.69 42.43 11.01
N GLY A 72 -32.98 42.25 9.90
CA GLY A 72 -33.08 43.00 8.65
C GLY A 72 -33.20 42.01 7.49
N VAL A 73 -33.80 42.44 6.37
CA VAL A 73 -34.30 41.52 5.32
C VAL A 73 -33.22 41.03 4.33
N ASP A 74 -32.01 41.62 4.36
CA ASP A 74 -30.90 41.24 3.47
C ASP A 74 -29.86 40.37 4.19
N GLY A 75 -30.15 39.06 4.27
CA GLY A 75 -29.25 38.05 4.81
C GLY A 75 -28.16 37.62 3.81
N GLY A 76 -27.05 38.35 3.77
CA GLY A 76 -25.89 38.00 2.94
C GLY A 76 -25.23 36.68 3.35
N GLN A 77 -24.84 35.87 2.36
CA GLN A 77 -24.09 34.63 2.57
C GLN A 77 -22.63 34.94 2.98
N SER A 78 -22.10 34.27 4.01
CA SER A 78 -20.71 34.48 4.43
C SER A 78 -19.70 33.94 3.42
N CYS A 79 -18.46 34.48 3.42
CA CYS A 79 -17.41 34.02 2.50
C CYS A 79 -17.16 32.51 2.61
N ALA A 80 -17.17 31.96 3.83
CA ALA A 80 -16.98 30.54 4.08
C ALA A 80 -18.09 29.65 3.51
N GLU A 81 -19.36 30.06 3.63
CA GLU A 81 -20.50 29.30 3.09
C GLU A 81 -20.51 29.31 1.56
N ALA A 82 -20.16 30.45 0.96
CA ALA A 82 -19.98 30.59 -0.48
C ALA A 82 -18.89 29.66 -1.01
N VAL A 83 -17.68 29.75 -0.45
CA VAL A 83 -16.55 28.91 -0.88
C VAL A 83 -16.82 27.42 -0.59
N GLY A 84 -17.53 27.11 0.49
CA GLY A 84 -17.99 25.75 0.80
C GLY A 84 -19.07 25.22 -0.17
N ALA A 85 -19.89 26.08 -0.76
CA ALA A 85 -20.81 25.72 -1.84
C ALA A 85 -20.06 25.47 -3.17
N VAL A 86 -19.10 26.34 -3.51
CA VAL A 86 -18.19 26.16 -4.66
C VAL A 86 -17.39 24.86 -4.53
N TRP A 87 -16.89 24.54 -3.34
CA TRP A 87 -16.19 23.27 -3.07
C TRP A 87 -17.07 22.06 -3.33
N ARG A 88 -18.33 22.07 -2.87
CA ARG A 88 -19.29 20.99 -3.16
C ARG A 88 -19.54 20.84 -4.67
N ALA A 89 -19.68 21.95 -5.41
CA ALA A 89 -19.81 21.92 -6.87
C ALA A 89 -18.56 21.32 -7.55
N ALA A 90 -17.36 21.76 -7.16
CA ALA A 90 -16.09 21.25 -7.68
C ALA A 90 -15.84 19.76 -7.38
N MET A 91 -16.34 19.26 -6.24
CA MET A 91 -16.28 17.84 -5.89
C MET A 91 -17.31 16.99 -6.65
N ALA A 92 -18.49 17.55 -6.95
CA ALA A 92 -19.55 16.85 -7.70
C ALA A 92 -19.27 16.79 -9.21
N ALA A 93 -18.72 17.87 -9.79
CA ALA A 93 -18.47 18.00 -11.22
C ALA A 93 -17.08 18.63 -11.51
N PRO A 94 -15.97 17.92 -11.21
CA PRO A 94 -14.61 18.46 -11.40
C PRO A 94 -14.22 18.69 -12.87
N ASP A 95 -14.93 18.09 -13.83
CA ASP A 95 -14.71 18.27 -15.26
C ASP A 95 -15.56 19.40 -15.87
N ASP A 96 -16.50 19.97 -15.11
CA ASP A 96 -17.40 21.02 -15.61
C ASP A 96 -16.62 22.32 -15.81
N PRO A 97 -16.54 22.86 -17.05
CA PRO A 97 -15.83 24.09 -17.33
C PRO A 97 -16.63 25.35 -16.97
N GLU A 98 -17.90 25.27 -16.53
CA GLU A 98 -18.72 26.47 -16.26
C GLU A 98 -18.06 27.38 -15.22
N LEU A 99 -17.90 26.94 -13.97
CA LEU A 99 -17.30 27.78 -12.93
C LEU A 99 -15.82 28.16 -13.23
N PRO A 100 -14.96 27.25 -13.75
CA PRO A 100 -13.64 27.60 -14.29
C PRO A 100 -13.66 28.73 -15.32
N SER A 101 -14.58 28.70 -16.29
CA SER A 101 -14.72 29.74 -17.33
C SER A 101 -15.16 31.10 -16.79
N LEU A 102 -15.77 31.12 -15.60
CA LEU A 102 -16.26 32.32 -14.92
C LEU A 102 -15.26 32.87 -13.89
N GLY A 103 -14.06 32.28 -13.79
CA GLY A 103 -12.96 32.81 -12.99
C GLY A 103 -12.80 32.20 -11.59
N VAL A 104 -13.54 31.13 -11.23
CA VAL A 104 -13.47 30.51 -9.90
C VAL A 104 -12.03 30.16 -9.49
N ILE A 105 -11.21 29.66 -10.41
CA ILE A 105 -9.81 29.27 -10.15
C ILE A 105 -8.97 30.49 -9.73
N ARG A 106 -9.18 31.65 -10.37
CA ARG A 106 -8.52 32.91 -10.00
C ARG A 106 -9.02 33.39 -8.64
N CYS A 107 -10.33 33.35 -8.40
CA CYS A 107 -10.93 33.68 -7.11
C CYS A 107 -10.31 32.87 -5.96
N MET A 108 -10.23 31.54 -6.10
CA MET A 108 -9.62 30.67 -5.10
C MET A 108 -8.13 30.96 -4.91
N SER A 109 -7.40 31.25 -5.98
CA SER A 109 -5.96 31.57 -5.91
C SER A 109 -5.71 32.86 -5.11
N VAL A 110 -6.56 33.88 -5.26
CA VAL A 110 -6.50 35.13 -4.48
C VAL A 110 -6.89 34.89 -3.02
N LEU A 111 -7.93 34.08 -2.75
CA LEU A 111 -8.34 33.72 -1.39
C LEU A 111 -7.23 32.96 -0.62
N LEU A 112 -6.48 32.07 -1.29
CA LEU A 112 -5.31 31.41 -0.69
C LEU A 112 -4.21 32.41 -0.29
N ALA A 113 -3.94 33.41 -1.14
CA ALA A 113 -2.99 34.47 -0.82
C ALA A 113 -3.49 35.37 0.32
N ARG A 114 -4.78 35.74 0.31
CA ARG A 114 -5.42 36.53 1.39
C ARG A 114 -5.32 35.81 2.73
N ALA A 115 -5.58 34.51 2.78
CA ALA A 115 -5.48 33.70 4.00
C ALA A 115 -4.08 33.67 4.63
N LEU A 116 -3.01 33.92 3.86
CA LEU A 116 -1.64 34.05 4.37
C LEU A 116 -1.32 35.47 4.82
N ALA A 117 -1.80 36.47 4.07
CA ALA A 117 -1.51 37.89 4.33
C ALA A 117 -2.35 38.47 5.48
N ASP A 118 -3.59 38.02 5.65
CA ASP A 118 -4.60 38.60 6.54
C ASP A 118 -5.09 37.55 7.55
N VAL A 119 -4.37 37.47 8.67
CA VAL A 119 -4.68 36.55 9.78
C VAL A 119 -5.97 36.95 10.50
N GLU A 120 -6.26 38.25 10.62
CA GLU A 120 -7.47 38.76 11.28
C GLU A 120 -8.72 38.40 10.49
N TRP A 121 -8.72 38.59 9.16
CA TRP A 121 -9.80 38.12 8.30
C TRP A 121 -9.99 36.61 8.38
N ARG A 122 -8.90 35.82 8.36
CA ARG A 122 -8.96 34.35 8.45
C ARG A 122 -9.56 33.85 9.78
N LEU A 123 -9.31 34.55 10.87
CA LEU A 123 -9.84 34.22 12.20
C LEU A 123 -11.25 34.78 12.44
N ARG A 124 -11.78 35.63 11.54
CA ARG A 124 -13.13 36.19 11.64
C ARG A 124 -14.19 35.16 11.24
N GLY A 125 -15.22 35.01 12.06
CA GLY A 125 -16.41 34.20 11.74
C GLY A 125 -16.07 32.75 11.38
N GLN A 126 -16.39 32.35 10.14
CA GLN A 126 -16.10 31.03 9.60
C GLN A 126 -14.94 31.03 8.57
N ASN A 127 -14.15 32.11 8.44
CA ASN A 127 -13.13 32.18 7.39
C ASN A 127 -11.98 31.17 7.57
N VAL A 128 -11.89 30.52 8.73
CA VAL A 128 -10.99 29.38 9.00
C VAL A 128 -11.18 28.20 8.04
N TYR A 129 -12.38 27.99 7.46
CA TYR A 129 -12.60 26.90 6.48
C TYR A 129 -12.21 27.29 5.04
N VAL A 130 -12.12 28.59 4.72
CA VAL A 130 -11.85 29.08 3.35
C VAL A 130 -10.51 28.57 2.78
N PRO A 131 -9.38 28.55 3.53
CA PRO A 131 -8.10 28.00 3.05
C PRO A 131 -8.21 26.55 2.57
N TYR A 132 -8.86 25.70 3.37
CA TYR A 132 -9.07 24.29 3.06
C TYR A 132 -9.94 24.12 1.80
N TYR A 133 -11.09 24.81 1.73
CA TYR A 133 -11.99 24.72 0.58
C TYR A 133 -11.33 25.26 -0.70
N ALA A 134 -10.65 26.40 -0.65
CA ALA A 134 -10.00 27.00 -1.82
C ALA A 134 -8.89 26.11 -2.38
N ALA A 135 -8.05 25.51 -1.53
CA ALA A 135 -7.03 24.56 -1.94
C ALA A 135 -7.66 23.29 -2.55
N HIS A 136 -8.74 22.77 -1.97
CA HIS A 136 -9.47 21.64 -2.53
C HIS A 136 -10.16 21.94 -3.87
N VAL A 137 -10.75 23.13 -4.05
CA VAL A 137 -11.37 23.55 -5.33
C VAL A 137 -10.33 23.56 -6.45
N ILE A 138 -9.14 24.14 -6.20
CA ILE A 138 -8.03 24.11 -7.16
C ILE A 138 -7.62 22.66 -7.42
N GLY A 139 -7.42 21.85 -6.37
CA GLY A 139 -7.07 20.44 -6.51
C GLY A 139 -8.10 19.62 -7.31
N SER A 140 -9.40 19.92 -7.21
CA SER A 140 -10.46 19.22 -7.94
C SER A 140 -10.54 19.64 -9.41
N TYR A 141 -10.59 20.94 -9.73
CA TYR A 141 -10.70 21.38 -11.13
C TYR A 141 -9.43 21.11 -11.96
N THR A 142 -8.28 20.94 -11.32
CA THR A 142 -7.00 20.65 -11.99
C THR A 142 -6.73 19.16 -12.19
N ILE A 143 -7.50 18.24 -11.62
CA ILE A 143 -7.17 16.80 -11.62
C ILE A 143 -7.10 16.15 -13.01
N ARG A 144 -7.89 16.66 -13.97
CA ARG A 144 -8.02 16.12 -15.33
C ARG A 144 -7.96 17.19 -16.44
N SER A 145 -7.54 18.42 -16.11
CA SER A 145 -7.52 19.55 -17.04
C SER A 145 -6.22 20.36 -16.94
N SER A 146 -5.35 20.22 -17.94
CA SER A 146 -4.14 21.06 -18.10
C SER A 146 -4.52 22.53 -18.19
N ALA A 147 -5.58 22.88 -18.93
CA ALA A 147 -6.02 24.26 -19.07
C ALA A 147 -6.42 24.90 -17.72
N HIS A 148 -7.10 24.15 -16.85
CA HIS A 148 -7.42 24.62 -15.49
C HIS A 148 -6.17 24.73 -14.62
N ALA A 149 -5.21 23.81 -14.77
CA ALA A 149 -3.92 23.87 -14.08
C ALA A 149 -3.11 25.12 -14.52
N GLU A 150 -3.11 25.44 -15.82
CA GLU A 150 -2.46 26.63 -16.39
C GLU A 150 -3.09 27.92 -15.85
N LEU A 151 -4.42 27.97 -15.72
CA LEU A 151 -5.12 29.09 -15.08
C LEU A 151 -4.72 29.24 -13.60
N ALA A 152 -4.63 28.15 -12.84
CA ALA A 152 -4.24 28.18 -11.43
C ALA A 152 -2.78 28.62 -11.24
N ALA A 153 -1.86 28.09 -12.06
CA ALA A 153 -0.46 28.48 -12.06
C ALA A 153 -0.28 29.97 -12.44
N SER A 154 -1.00 30.44 -13.47
CA SER A 154 -0.97 31.83 -13.92
C SER A 154 -1.62 32.81 -12.92
N ALA A 155 -2.62 32.35 -12.17
CA ALA A 155 -3.23 33.10 -11.07
C ALA A 155 -2.39 33.11 -9.78
N GLY A 156 -1.20 32.49 -9.78
CA GLY A 156 -0.24 32.54 -8.66
C GLY A 156 -0.46 31.50 -7.57
N ALA A 157 -1.30 30.46 -7.78
CA ALA A 157 -1.66 29.49 -6.74
C ALA A 157 -0.48 28.72 -6.13
N VAL A 158 0.63 28.54 -6.87
CA VAL A 158 1.76 27.68 -6.47
C VAL A 158 2.39 28.12 -5.14
N GLN A 159 2.68 29.41 -4.95
CA GLN A 159 3.39 29.89 -3.76
C GLN A 159 2.53 29.80 -2.47
N PRO A 160 1.23 30.19 -2.48
CA PRO A 160 0.35 29.94 -1.33
C PRO A 160 0.21 28.46 -0.99
N LEU A 161 0.07 27.58 -1.99
CA LEU A 161 -0.02 26.13 -1.77
C LEU A 161 1.28 25.55 -1.19
N LEU A 162 2.46 26.01 -1.63
CA LEU A 162 3.74 25.62 -1.02
C LEU A 162 3.84 26.09 0.43
N SER A 163 3.39 27.32 0.72
CA SER A 163 3.33 27.84 2.10
C SER A 163 2.44 26.98 2.99
N PHE A 164 1.28 26.54 2.47
CA PHE A 164 0.37 25.63 3.18
C PHE A 164 1.05 24.30 3.45
N LEU A 165 1.63 23.65 2.42
CA LEU A 165 2.38 22.39 2.55
C LEU A 165 3.50 22.50 3.60
N GLY A 166 4.19 23.63 3.64
CA GLY A 166 5.24 23.92 4.61
C GLY A 166 4.79 24.16 6.05
N GLY A 167 3.48 24.12 6.34
CA GLY A 167 2.93 24.25 7.69
C GLY A 167 2.52 25.67 8.09
N ALA A 168 2.34 26.60 7.14
CA ALA A 168 1.74 27.91 7.43
C ALA A 168 0.24 27.80 7.80
N MET A 169 -0.36 26.64 7.50
CA MET A 169 -1.70 26.21 7.90
C MET A 169 -1.62 24.81 8.52
N THR A 170 -2.74 24.25 8.98
CA THR A 170 -2.75 22.96 9.65
C THR A 170 -2.72 21.77 8.68
N TRP A 171 -2.63 20.57 9.23
CA TRP A 171 -2.55 19.32 8.48
C TRP A 171 -3.70 19.08 7.48
N VAL A 172 -4.90 19.63 7.72
CA VAL A 172 -6.02 19.49 6.76
C VAL A 172 -5.80 20.38 5.53
N GLU A 173 -5.23 21.57 5.70
CA GLU A 173 -4.83 22.44 4.59
C GLU A 173 -3.57 21.92 3.89
N GLN A 174 -2.58 21.39 4.62
CA GLN A 174 -1.40 20.71 4.05
C GLN A 174 -1.81 19.58 3.10
N ARG A 175 -2.78 18.76 3.50
CA ARG A 175 -3.35 17.68 2.68
C ARG A 175 -3.96 18.21 1.38
N ALA A 176 -4.79 19.25 1.48
CA ALA A 176 -5.40 19.89 0.31
C ALA A 176 -4.32 20.46 -0.64
N ALA A 177 -3.29 21.09 -0.08
CA ALA A 177 -2.19 21.69 -0.83
C ALA A 177 -1.31 20.64 -1.52
N ALA A 178 -0.96 19.54 -0.85
CA ALA A 178 -0.19 18.44 -1.44
C ALA A 178 -0.87 17.87 -2.69
N ARG A 179 -2.19 17.68 -2.64
CA ARG A 179 -3.01 17.24 -3.80
C ARG A 179 -2.93 18.24 -4.96
N ALA A 180 -3.20 19.51 -4.69
CA ALA A 180 -3.20 20.55 -5.71
C ALA A 180 -1.81 20.73 -6.35
N LEU A 181 -0.75 20.78 -5.55
CA LEU A 181 0.64 20.84 -6.05
C LEU A 181 1.02 19.63 -6.89
N GLY A 182 0.60 18.42 -6.48
CA GLY A 182 0.76 17.21 -7.28
C GLY A 182 0.14 17.34 -8.67
N HIS A 183 -1.10 17.80 -8.77
CA HIS A 183 -1.75 18.02 -10.08
C HIS A 183 -1.06 19.12 -10.90
N LEU A 184 -0.69 20.25 -10.29
CA LEU A 184 0.04 21.32 -10.97
C LEU A 184 1.44 20.88 -11.45
N ALA A 185 2.08 19.91 -10.79
CA ALA A 185 3.34 19.31 -11.21
C ALA A 185 3.17 18.15 -12.23
N SER A 186 1.94 17.68 -12.46
CA SER A 186 1.68 16.48 -13.27
C SER A 186 1.60 16.76 -14.78
N TYR A 187 1.31 18.00 -15.19
CA TYR A 187 1.24 18.42 -16.60
C TYR A 187 2.50 19.15 -17.06
N ASP A 188 2.89 18.92 -18.32
CA ASP A 188 4.08 19.54 -18.90
C ASP A 188 3.95 21.06 -19.11
N ALA A 189 2.72 21.56 -19.29
CA ALA A 189 2.44 22.99 -19.44
C ALA A 189 2.65 23.79 -18.14
N THR A 190 2.33 23.20 -16.98
CA THR A 190 2.43 23.84 -15.66
C THR A 190 3.69 23.49 -14.90
N PHE A 191 4.33 22.35 -15.20
CA PHE A 191 5.57 21.93 -14.54
C PHE A 191 6.64 23.03 -14.48
N PRO A 192 6.91 23.84 -15.53
CA PRO A 192 7.90 24.93 -15.45
C PRO A 192 7.56 26.02 -14.43
N ALA A 193 6.27 26.24 -14.11
CA ALA A 193 5.88 27.21 -13.08
C ALA A 193 6.12 26.66 -11.67
N VAL A 194 5.94 25.35 -11.48
CA VAL A 194 6.21 24.66 -10.20
C VAL A 194 7.71 24.44 -9.98
N ALA A 195 8.44 24.03 -11.03
CA ALA A 195 9.87 23.74 -10.97
C ALA A 195 10.73 24.96 -10.58
N ARG A 196 10.26 26.19 -10.82
CA ARG A 196 10.89 27.44 -10.31
C ARG A 196 11.08 27.43 -8.79
N TYR A 197 10.22 26.72 -8.07
CA TYR A 197 10.25 26.59 -6.61
C TYR A 197 10.84 25.26 -6.13
N ALA A 198 11.39 24.41 -7.01
CA ALA A 198 11.80 23.04 -6.67
C ALA A 198 12.79 22.96 -5.48
N VAL A 199 13.69 23.94 -5.35
CA VAL A 199 14.67 24.04 -4.25
C VAL A 199 14.01 24.16 -2.87
N GLU A 200 12.85 24.82 -2.80
CA GLU A 200 12.03 24.95 -1.58
C GLU A 200 11.02 23.81 -1.48
N ALA A 201 10.33 23.52 -2.58
CA ALA A 201 9.24 22.56 -2.65
C ALA A 201 9.65 21.12 -2.27
N VAL A 202 10.85 20.68 -2.67
CA VAL A 202 11.34 19.33 -2.33
C VAL A 202 11.52 19.16 -0.81
N PRO A 203 12.30 20.00 -0.08
CA PRO A 203 12.38 19.92 1.37
C PRO A 203 11.03 20.00 2.10
N LEU A 204 10.09 20.84 1.64
CA LEU A 204 8.76 20.93 2.24
C LEU A 204 7.95 19.65 2.05
N ALA A 205 7.96 19.06 0.85
CA ALA A 205 7.24 17.82 0.56
C ALA A 205 7.87 16.59 1.22
N VAL A 206 9.21 16.52 1.31
CA VAL A 206 9.94 15.50 2.09
C VAL A 206 9.54 15.57 3.56
N ARG A 207 9.57 16.77 4.16
CA ARG A 207 9.15 16.96 5.55
C ARG A 207 7.69 16.55 5.76
N ALA A 208 6.78 17.03 4.92
CA ALA A 208 5.35 16.71 5.02
C ALA A 208 5.10 15.19 4.94
N ALA A 209 5.75 14.47 4.03
CA ALA A 209 5.63 13.01 3.94
C ALA A 209 6.19 12.26 5.18
N LEU A 210 7.28 12.77 5.77
CA LEU A 210 7.97 12.15 6.90
C LEU A 210 7.30 12.43 8.24
N THR A 211 6.83 13.65 8.50
CA THR A 211 6.35 14.06 9.83
C THR A 211 4.84 13.99 10.02
N CYS A 212 4.03 13.96 8.94
CA CYS A 212 2.57 14.09 9.03
C CYS A 212 1.90 13.08 9.99
N VAL A 213 2.42 11.86 10.10
CA VAL A 213 1.87 10.84 11.02
C VAL A 213 2.01 11.28 12.48
N GLY A 214 3.20 11.75 12.86
CA GLY A 214 3.44 12.28 14.21
C GLY A 214 2.70 13.60 14.45
N ASP A 215 2.68 14.49 13.45
CA ASP A 215 2.06 15.80 13.55
C ASP A 215 0.53 15.70 13.73
N VAL A 216 -0.16 14.86 12.94
CA VAL A 216 -1.62 14.67 13.10
C VAL A 216 -1.94 13.90 14.39
N TYR A 217 -1.10 12.93 14.78
CA TYR A 217 -1.30 12.23 16.04
C TYR A 217 -1.23 13.19 17.23
N ALA A 218 -0.18 14.00 17.32
CA ALA A 218 0.03 14.94 18.42
C ALA A 218 -1.01 16.08 18.45
N ASN A 219 -1.38 16.64 17.28
CA ASN A 219 -2.24 17.82 17.19
C ASN A 219 -3.75 17.49 17.09
N PHE A 220 -4.13 16.22 16.93
CA PHE A 220 -5.54 15.83 16.81
C PHE A 220 -5.88 14.54 17.56
N VAL A 221 -5.27 13.41 17.20
CA VAL A 221 -5.71 12.07 17.69
C VAL A 221 -5.47 11.91 19.19
N ALA A 222 -4.27 12.28 19.67
CA ALA A 222 -3.88 12.23 21.07
C ALA A 222 -4.63 13.25 21.97
N LEU A 223 -5.34 14.20 21.37
CA LEU A 223 -6.19 15.13 22.11
C LEU A 223 -7.50 14.46 22.49
N ALA A 224 -7.89 14.61 23.76
CA ALA A 224 -9.24 14.24 24.22
C ALA A 224 -10.31 14.90 23.31
N PRO A 225 -11.42 14.24 22.96
CA PRO A 225 -12.36 14.72 21.94
C PRO A 225 -12.88 16.16 22.15
N GLY A 226 -13.07 16.59 23.40
CA GLY A 226 -13.47 17.97 23.74
C GLY A 226 -12.38 19.05 23.56
N LYS A 227 -11.12 18.66 23.31
CA LYS A 227 -9.97 19.56 23.06
C LYS A 227 -9.56 19.62 21.58
N ARG A 228 -10.10 18.73 20.72
CA ARG A 228 -9.80 18.71 19.29
C ARG A 228 -10.32 19.99 18.60
N PRO A 229 -9.56 20.62 17.68
CA PRO A 229 -9.98 21.85 17.01
C PRO A 229 -11.34 21.70 16.32
N LYS A 230 -12.33 22.52 16.73
CA LYS A 230 -13.73 22.41 16.29
C LYS A 230 -13.88 22.33 14.77
N TYR A 231 -13.21 23.21 14.03
CA TYR A 231 -13.32 23.28 12.58
C TYR A 231 -12.77 22.02 11.88
N GLN A 232 -11.69 21.42 12.40
CA GLN A 232 -11.12 20.17 11.85
C GLN A 232 -12.08 19.00 12.08
N ARG A 233 -12.73 18.92 13.25
CA ARG A 233 -13.76 17.91 13.53
C ARG A 233 -14.92 18.01 12.55
N GLU A 234 -15.45 19.22 12.36
CA GLU A 234 -16.58 19.46 11.44
C GLU A 234 -16.25 19.15 9.98
N LEU A 235 -15.01 19.43 9.54
CA LEU A 235 -14.50 19.02 8.22
C LEU A 235 -14.39 17.49 8.07
N LEU A 236 -13.97 16.77 9.12
CA LEU A 236 -13.82 15.31 9.09
C LEU A 236 -15.16 14.57 9.11
N THR A 237 -16.15 15.09 9.83
CA THR A 237 -17.48 14.46 9.96
C THR A 237 -18.52 15.01 8.97
N SER A 238 -18.17 15.98 8.12
CA SER A 238 -19.09 16.68 7.22
C SER A 238 -20.33 17.25 7.92
N GLY A 239 -20.18 17.70 9.18
CA GLY A 239 -21.27 18.21 10.01
C GLY A 239 -22.20 17.14 10.61
N LEU A 240 -21.95 15.85 10.38
CA LEU A 240 -22.65 14.77 11.09
C LEU A 240 -22.08 14.60 12.51
N VAL A 241 -22.92 14.13 13.44
CA VAL A 241 -22.49 13.76 14.80
C VAL A 241 -21.82 12.38 14.76
N GLY A 242 -20.56 12.36 14.30
CA GLY A 242 -19.68 11.19 14.39
C GLY A 242 -19.22 10.95 15.83
N GLY A 243 -18.93 9.69 16.16
CA GLY A 243 -18.24 9.35 17.41
C GLY A 243 -16.75 9.73 17.36
N ALA A 244 -16.07 9.66 18.50
CA ALA A 244 -14.61 9.86 18.54
C ALA A 244 -13.88 8.85 17.61
N ASP A 245 -14.37 7.61 17.55
CA ASP A 245 -13.86 6.55 16.68
C ASP A 245 -13.97 6.90 15.18
N ASP A 246 -15.01 7.63 14.77
CA ASP A 246 -15.17 8.11 13.38
C ASP A 246 -14.21 9.25 13.06
N GLU A 247 -13.99 10.17 14.01
CA GLU A 247 -12.98 11.22 13.89
C GLU A 247 -11.57 10.63 13.73
N ASP A 248 -11.23 9.61 14.53
CA ASP A 248 -9.91 8.96 14.53
C ASP A 248 -9.67 8.22 13.22
N ARG A 249 -10.65 7.42 12.78
CA ARG A 249 -10.62 6.72 11.49
C ARG A 249 -10.50 7.69 10.31
N LYS A 250 -11.19 8.84 10.35
CA LYS A 250 -11.07 9.86 9.31
C LYS A 250 -9.75 10.62 9.36
N ALA A 251 -9.22 10.89 10.54
CA ALA A 251 -7.89 11.46 10.71
C ALA A 251 -6.80 10.53 10.15
N GLU A 252 -6.91 9.22 10.38
CA GLU A 252 -5.99 8.22 9.82
C GLU A 252 -6.04 8.18 8.29
N GLU A 253 -7.25 8.10 7.70
CA GLU A 253 -7.46 8.13 6.24
C GLU A 253 -6.83 9.39 5.61
N TRP A 254 -7.08 10.55 6.21
CA TRP A 254 -6.58 11.84 5.71
C TRP A 254 -5.07 12.00 5.90
N THR A 255 -4.51 11.50 7.00
CA THR A 255 -3.06 11.52 7.24
C THR A 255 -2.33 10.65 6.23
N SER A 256 -2.88 9.47 5.94
CA SER A 256 -2.36 8.60 4.88
C SER A 256 -2.42 9.29 3.50
N GLN A 257 -3.53 9.97 3.19
CA GLN A 257 -3.64 10.75 1.96
C GLN A 257 -2.64 11.92 1.89
N LEU A 258 -2.36 12.62 3.00
CA LEU A 258 -1.32 13.65 3.07
C LEU A 258 0.07 13.07 2.77
N GLN A 259 0.42 11.92 3.35
CA GLN A 259 1.69 11.23 3.04
C GLN A 259 1.76 10.84 1.55
N CYS A 260 0.75 10.12 1.04
CA CYS A 260 0.71 9.66 -0.35
C CYS A 260 0.70 10.81 -1.37
N TRP A 261 -0.01 11.91 -1.11
CA TRP A 261 -0.05 13.07 -2.01
C TRP A 261 1.24 13.89 -1.96
N SER A 262 1.94 13.93 -0.82
CA SER A 262 3.28 14.51 -0.73
C SER A 262 4.31 13.69 -1.52
N LEU A 263 4.24 12.36 -1.43
CA LEU A 263 5.06 11.44 -2.23
C LEU A 263 4.74 11.48 -3.72
N TYR A 264 3.46 11.66 -4.09
CA TYR A 264 3.05 11.89 -5.47
C TYR A 264 3.62 13.20 -6.03
N PHE A 265 3.56 14.29 -5.26
CA PHE A 265 4.17 15.56 -5.66
C PHE A 265 5.70 15.44 -5.85
N LEU A 266 6.41 14.79 -4.92
CA LEU A 266 7.83 14.45 -5.08
C LEU A 266 8.09 13.58 -6.32
N SER A 267 7.21 12.62 -6.62
CA SER A 267 7.31 11.78 -7.81
C SER A 267 7.13 12.58 -9.11
N CYS A 268 6.24 13.57 -9.13
CA CYS A 268 6.09 14.49 -10.26
C CYS A 268 7.32 15.37 -10.49
N LEU A 269 7.97 15.83 -9.41
CA LEU A 269 9.24 16.57 -9.48
C LEU A 269 10.39 15.67 -9.98
N ALA A 270 10.64 14.55 -9.31
CA ALA A 270 11.72 13.61 -9.63
C ALA A 270 11.61 13.02 -11.05
N SER A 271 10.40 12.70 -11.50
CA SER A 271 10.21 12.07 -12.82
C SER A 271 10.51 13.00 -14.00
N ARG A 272 10.54 14.31 -13.79
CA ARG A 272 10.76 15.36 -14.80
C ARG A 272 12.06 16.13 -14.64
N ASP A 273 12.56 16.27 -13.41
CA ASP A 273 13.83 16.92 -13.10
C ASP A 273 14.75 16.00 -12.29
N LEU A 274 15.75 15.43 -12.97
CA LEU A 274 16.77 14.57 -12.38
C LEU A 274 17.68 15.31 -11.38
N SER A 275 17.76 16.65 -11.43
CA SER A 275 18.59 17.41 -10.49
C SER A 275 17.98 17.43 -9.08
N SER A 276 16.65 17.37 -8.97
CA SER A 276 15.92 17.26 -7.70
C SER A 276 16.28 16.02 -6.88
N HIS A 277 16.77 14.94 -7.53
CA HIS A 277 17.09 13.68 -6.86
C HIS A 277 18.14 13.84 -5.74
N ALA A 278 19.12 14.73 -5.92
CA ALA A 278 20.13 15.00 -4.90
C ALA A 278 19.50 15.59 -3.61
N THR A 279 18.53 16.49 -3.77
CA THR A 279 17.80 17.12 -2.66
C THR A 279 16.80 16.17 -2.01
N ILE A 280 16.12 15.32 -2.79
CA ILE A 280 15.20 14.29 -2.27
C ILE A 280 15.96 13.28 -1.41
N CYS A 281 17.12 12.83 -1.87
CA CYS A 281 17.96 11.87 -1.16
C CYS A 281 18.80 12.48 -0.02
N GLN A 282 18.68 13.79 0.25
CA GLN A 282 19.51 14.47 1.23
C GLN A 282 19.17 14.11 2.68
N ASP A 283 17.90 13.79 2.98
CA ASP A 283 17.44 13.44 4.32
C ASP A 283 17.57 11.92 4.57
N PRO A 284 18.46 11.47 5.49
CA PRO A 284 18.65 10.04 5.74
C PRO A 284 17.47 9.38 6.46
N GLY A 285 16.67 10.15 7.22
CA GLY A 285 15.46 9.67 7.87
C GLY A 285 14.35 9.40 6.86
N PHE A 286 14.18 10.30 5.89
CA PHE A 286 13.27 10.09 4.77
C PHE A 286 13.65 8.82 3.97
N MET A 287 14.93 8.68 3.61
CA MET A 287 15.40 7.52 2.83
C MET A 287 15.19 6.17 3.56
N ARG A 288 15.35 6.14 4.90
CA ARG A 288 15.05 4.97 5.73
C ARG A 288 13.58 4.59 5.68
N GLU A 289 12.69 5.54 5.95
CA GLU A 289 11.26 5.27 6.10
C GLU A 289 10.54 5.08 4.76
N LEU A 290 11.14 5.48 3.63
CA LEU A 290 10.46 5.55 2.34
C LEU A 290 9.85 4.21 1.88
N CYS A 291 10.47 3.06 2.15
CA CYS A 291 9.87 1.74 1.84
C CYS A 291 8.61 1.43 2.67
N GLN A 292 8.51 2.02 3.87
CA GLN A 292 7.41 1.83 4.81
C GLN A 292 6.27 2.82 4.60
N MET A 293 6.48 3.90 3.84
CA MET A 293 5.40 4.80 3.42
C MET A 293 4.57 4.16 2.30
N TRP A 294 3.52 3.43 2.69
CA TRP A 294 2.69 2.62 1.78
C TRP A 294 1.22 3.06 1.66
N GLY A 295 0.80 4.08 2.42
CA GLY A 295 -0.59 4.57 2.39
C GLY A 295 -1.64 3.64 3.03
N GLY A 296 -1.27 2.43 3.44
CA GLY A 296 -2.19 1.46 3.99
C GLY A 296 -3.33 1.06 3.03
N LEU A 297 -4.30 0.31 3.55
CA LEU A 297 -5.40 -0.23 2.73
C LEU A 297 -6.31 0.86 2.13
N ALA A 298 -6.32 2.09 2.67
CA ALA A 298 -7.15 3.19 2.18
C ALA A 298 -6.62 3.85 0.88
N ASN A 299 -5.35 3.64 0.53
CA ASN A 299 -4.70 4.24 -0.64
C ASN A 299 -3.96 3.19 -1.50
N GLY A 300 -4.52 1.98 -1.63
CA GLY A 300 -3.89 0.86 -2.34
C GLY A 300 -3.45 1.15 -3.78
N ASP A 301 -4.17 2.03 -4.48
CA ASP A 301 -3.81 2.48 -5.85
C ASP A 301 -2.52 3.34 -5.92
N SER A 302 -1.99 3.78 -4.78
CA SER A 302 -0.76 4.56 -4.71
C SER A 302 0.47 3.65 -4.65
N PRO A 303 1.45 3.78 -5.57
CA PRO A 303 2.75 3.13 -5.43
C PRO A 303 3.59 3.77 -4.31
N ALA A 304 3.10 4.85 -3.69
CA ALA A 304 3.65 5.51 -2.51
C ALA A 304 5.19 5.62 -2.56
N GLY A 305 5.89 5.21 -1.50
CA GLY A 305 7.35 5.41 -1.41
C GLY A 305 8.18 4.52 -2.34
N VAL A 306 7.75 3.29 -2.64
CA VAL A 306 8.43 2.43 -3.64
C VAL A 306 8.32 3.02 -5.06
N GLY A 307 7.23 3.75 -5.33
CA GLY A 307 7.07 4.58 -6.53
C GLY A 307 8.19 5.61 -6.68
N LEU A 308 8.45 6.37 -5.61
CA LEU A 308 9.51 7.38 -5.60
C LEU A 308 10.91 6.74 -5.71
N LEU A 309 11.19 5.66 -4.97
CA LEU A 309 12.46 4.92 -5.06
C LEU A 309 12.77 4.45 -6.49
N ARG A 310 11.77 3.93 -7.20
CA ARG A 310 11.91 3.49 -8.60
C ARG A 310 12.21 4.65 -9.55
N ILE A 311 11.74 5.86 -9.26
CA ILE A 311 12.06 7.07 -10.02
C ILE A 311 13.50 7.52 -9.71
N LEU A 312 13.89 7.55 -8.43
CA LEU A 312 15.24 7.93 -8.00
C LEU A 312 16.34 7.07 -8.63
N CYS A 313 16.06 5.77 -8.84
CA CYS A 313 16.95 4.82 -9.53
C CYS A 313 17.32 5.22 -10.99
N ARG A 314 16.60 6.17 -11.61
CA ARG A 314 16.95 6.70 -12.95
C ARG A 314 18.26 7.48 -12.97
N SER A 315 18.72 7.99 -11.83
CA SER A 315 19.96 8.76 -11.68
C SER A 315 21.04 7.99 -10.92
N ALA A 316 22.32 8.23 -11.23
CA ALA A 316 23.43 7.69 -10.45
C ALA A 316 23.41 8.18 -8.98
N VAL A 317 23.06 9.45 -8.74
CA VAL A 317 22.94 10.02 -7.37
C VAL A 317 21.88 9.28 -6.55
N GLY A 318 20.70 9.08 -7.12
CA GLY A 318 19.61 8.34 -6.47
C GLY A 318 19.94 6.88 -6.22
N ARG A 319 20.56 6.18 -7.19
CA ARG A 319 21.04 4.80 -6.99
C ARG A 319 22.09 4.72 -5.88
N GLY A 320 23.08 5.60 -5.89
CA GLY A 320 24.11 5.68 -4.85
C GLY A 320 23.53 5.94 -3.45
N ALA A 321 22.55 6.84 -3.34
CA ALA A 321 21.87 7.11 -2.08
C ALA A 321 21.04 5.92 -1.55
N ILE A 322 20.31 5.23 -2.43
CA ILE A 322 19.55 4.02 -2.05
C ILE A 322 20.51 2.88 -1.66
N ALA A 323 21.58 2.66 -2.44
CA ALA A 323 22.59 1.66 -2.14
C ALA A 323 23.35 1.92 -0.83
N ALA A 324 23.52 3.19 -0.44
CA ALA A 324 24.09 3.58 0.85
C ALA A 324 23.12 3.45 2.04
N CYS A 325 21.82 3.25 1.79
CA CYS A 325 20.79 3.15 2.81
C CYS A 325 20.38 1.68 3.03
N GLY A 326 21.01 1.00 4.00
CA GLY A 326 20.73 -0.40 4.32
C GLY A 326 19.25 -0.66 4.68
N ASP A 327 18.61 0.27 5.37
CA ASP A 327 17.19 0.18 5.72
C ASP A 327 16.28 0.18 4.47
N ALA A 328 16.60 1.02 3.47
CA ALA A 328 15.88 1.03 2.19
C ALA A 328 16.10 -0.26 1.39
N LEU A 329 17.32 -0.82 1.39
CA LEU A 329 17.59 -2.11 0.76
C LEU A 329 16.84 -3.26 1.45
N SER A 330 16.78 -3.27 2.79
CA SER A 330 15.99 -4.24 3.55
C SER A 330 14.49 -4.11 3.23
N GLY A 331 13.94 -2.90 3.26
CA GLY A 331 12.54 -2.64 2.94
C GLY A 331 12.17 -3.06 1.50
N LEU A 332 13.08 -2.86 0.53
CA LEU A 332 12.92 -3.40 -0.82
C LEU A 332 12.96 -4.94 -0.85
N CYS A 333 13.85 -5.59 -0.08
CA CYS A 333 13.90 -7.05 0.03
C CYS A 333 12.66 -7.65 0.71
N ASP A 334 12.06 -6.97 1.68
CA ASP A 334 10.85 -7.42 2.36
C ASP A 334 9.63 -7.23 1.45
N LEU A 335 9.50 -6.06 0.81
CA LEU A 335 8.45 -5.80 -0.17
C LEU A 335 8.52 -6.75 -1.37
N ALA A 336 9.72 -7.05 -1.89
CA ALA A 336 9.92 -8.03 -2.96
C ALA A 336 9.54 -9.47 -2.58
N ARG A 337 9.49 -9.80 -1.29
CA ARG A 337 9.09 -11.12 -0.75
C ARG A 337 7.70 -11.13 -0.10
N SER A 338 6.93 -10.05 -0.22
CA SER A 338 5.56 -9.96 0.32
C SER A 338 4.51 -10.43 -0.70
N SER A 339 3.23 -10.25 -0.39
CA SER A 339 2.09 -10.32 -1.33
C SER A 339 1.51 -8.94 -1.65
N ASP A 340 2.30 -7.87 -1.50
CA ASP A 340 1.94 -6.50 -1.88
C ASP A 340 1.80 -6.37 -3.41
N ASP A 341 0.82 -5.61 -3.90
CA ASP A 341 0.64 -5.36 -5.33
C ASP A 341 1.87 -4.68 -5.98
N TRP A 342 2.66 -3.97 -5.18
CA TRP A 342 3.90 -3.31 -5.58
C TRP A 342 5.16 -4.19 -5.42
N GLN A 343 5.02 -5.49 -5.12
CA GLN A 343 6.14 -6.46 -5.08
C GLN A 343 7.05 -6.34 -6.31
N TYR A 344 6.45 -6.18 -7.48
CA TYR A 344 7.21 -6.03 -8.73
C TYR A 344 8.02 -4.74 -8.80
N MET A 345 7.60 -3.66 -8.14
CA MET A 345 8.32 -2.38 -8.15
C MET A 345 9.58 -2.48 -7.30
N ALA A 346 9.51 -3.21 -6.18
CA ALA A 346 10.69 -3.52 -5.39
C ALA A 346 11.72 -4.33 -6.18
N ILE A 347 11.27 -5.36 -6.91
CA ILE A 347 12.12 -6.15 -7.81
C ILE A 347 12.71 -5.26 -8.93
N ASP A 348 11.91 -4.41 -9.58
CA ASP A 348 12.39 -3.44 -10.58
C ASP A 348 13.49 -2.52 -9.98
N CYS A 349 13.31 -2.01 -8.75
CA CYS A 349 14.31 -1.16 -8.07
C CYS A 349 15.62 -1.91 -7.82
N LEU A 350 15.53 -3.10 -7.23
CA LEU A 350 16.70 -3.93 -6.93
C LEU A 350 17.46 -4.33 -8.20
N LEU A 351 16.76 -4.63 -9.29
CA LEU A 351 17.37 -4.89 -10.59
C LEU A 351 18.06 -3.65 -11.19
N LEU A 352 17.49 -2.45 -11.06
CA LEU A 352 18.12 -1.20 -11.50
C LEU A 352 19.39 -0.86 -10.69
N LEU A 353 19.41 -1.23 -9.41
CA LEU A 353 20.56 -1.06 -8.52
C LEU A 353 21.67 -2.11 -8.77
N LEU A 354 21.30 -3.30 -9.24
CA LEU A 354 22.22 -4.37 -9.68
C LEU A 354 22.61 -4.28 -11.17
N ASP A 355 22.04 -3.36 -11.95
CA ASP A 355 22.50 -3.08 -13.32
C ASP A 355 23.63 -2.06 -13.34
N ASP A 356 23.71 -1.20 -12.32
CA ASP A 356 24.78 -0.23 -12.13
C ASP A 356 26.00 -0.83 -11.43
N ARG A 357 27.16 -0.70 -12.08
CA ARG A 357 28.45 -1.21 -11.62
C ARG A 357 28.91 -0.58 -10.31
N ASP A 358 28.58 0.69 -10.07
CA ASP A 358 29.07 1.44 -8.91
C ASP A 358 28.29 1.07 -7.64
N THR A 359 27.04 0.61 -7.78
CA THR A 359 26.20 0.17 -6.66
C THR A 359 26.14 -1.35 -6.50
N TRP A 360 26.50 -2.13 -7.54
CA TRP A 360 26.35 -3.59 -7.55
C TRP A 360 26.92 -4.28 -6.32
N HIS A 361 28.15 -3.96 -5.90
CA HIS A 361 28.80 -4.65 -4.77
C HIS A 361 27.99 -4.50 -3.47
N THR A 362 27.72 -3.27 -3.05
CA THR A 362 26.94 -2.98 -1.83
C THR A 362 25.53 -3.57 -1.89
N VAL A 363 24.88 -3.50 -3.05
CA VAL A 363 23.50 -3.99 -3.23
C VAL A 363 23.47 -5.51 -3.25
N ALA A 364 24.39 -6.18 -3.94
CA ALA A 364 24.50 -7.63 -3.95
C ALA A 364 24.81 -8.16 -2.54
N ASP A 365 25.72 -7.49 -1.80
CA ASP A 365 26.06 -7.87 -0.43
C ASP A 365 24.85 -7.84 0.51
N ALA A 366 24.04 -6.77 0.45
CA ALA A 366 22.86 -6.61 1.29
C ALA A 366 21.64 -7.46 0.85
N THR A 367 21.51 -7.77 -0.44
CA THR A 367 20.23 -8.26 -1.02
C THR A 367 20.28 -9.66 -1.63
N ALA A 368 21.45 -10.21 -1.96
CA ALA A 368 21.56 -11.51 -2.63
C ALA A 368 20.87 -12.64 -1.85
N ALA A 369 21.07 -12.69 -0.53
CA ALA A 369 20.49 -13.71 0.35
C ALA A 369 18.95 -13.79 0.30
N HIS A 370 18.30 -12.65 -0.01
CA HIS A 370 16.86 -12.50 -0.16
C HIS A 370 16.39 -12.72 -1.60
N LEU A 371 17.11 -12.16 -2.57
CA LEU A 371 16.76 -12.22 -3.99
C LEU A 371 16.81 -13.64 -4.57
N VAL A 372 17.70 -14.51 -4.06
CA VAL A 372 17.79 -15.91 -4.51
C VAL A 372 16.49 -16.70 -4.30
N ASP A 373 15.66 -16.32 -3.32
CA ASP A 373 14.37 -16.99 -3.07
C ASP A 373 13.35 -16.71 -4.19
N LEU A 374 13.53 -15.60 -4.92
CA LEU A 374 12.70 -15.17 -6.04
C LEU A 374 13.26 -15.62 -7.40
N ALA A 375 14.41 -16.31 -7.45
CA ALA A 375 15.04 -16.77 -8.69
C ALA A 375 14.23 -17.80 -9.48
N GLU A 376 13.15 -18.35 -8.92
CA GLU A 376 12.17 -19.21 -9.62
C GLU A 376 10.96 -18.46 -10.20
N LEU A 377 10.79 -17.17 -9.88
CA LEU A 377 9.60 -16.38 -10.17
C LEU A 377 9.45 -16.16 -11.69
N ARG A 378 8.44 -16.80 -12.30
CA ARG A 378 8.23 -16.73 -13.77
C ARG A 378 7.51 -15.47 -14.23
N HIS A 379 6.54 -14.98 -13.46
CA HIS A 379 5.66 -13.89 -13.85
C HIS A 379 5.12 -13.13 -12.63
N LEU A 380 4.90 -11.82 -12.77
CA LEU A 380 4.06 -10.99 -11.89
C LEU A 380 3.25 -10.04 -12.77
N GLY A 381 1.95 -10.26 -12.86
CA GLY A 381 1.08 -9.58 -13.82
C GLY A 381 1.67 -9.64 -15.25
N PRO A 382 1.90 -8.50 -15.93
CA PRO A 382 2.47 -8.48 -17.27
C PRO A 382 3.98 -8.76 -17.32
N ARG A 383 4.73 -8.65 -16.20
CA ARG A 383 6.17 -8.88 -16.18
C ARG A 383 6.47 -10.37 -16.28
N ARG A 384 7.38 -10.74 -17.17
CA ARG A 384 7.82 -12.12 -17.42
C ARG A 384 9.31 -12.28 -17.15
N ARG A 385 9.73 -13.50 -16.83
CA ARG A 385 11.15 -13.89 -16.64
C ARG A 385 11.88 -13.16 -15.49
N LEU A 386 11.17 -12.72 -14.45
CA LEU A 386 11.75 -11.99 -13.31
C LEU A 386 12.88 -12.76 -12.60
N GLY A 387 12.65 -14.05 -12.29
CA GLY A 387 13.68 -14.89 -11.67
C GLY A 387 14.92 -15.09 -12.54
N TYR A 388 14.78 -15.04 -13.88
CA TYR A 388 15.93 -15.02 -14.80
C TYR A 388 16.66 -13.67 -14.77
N ALA A 389 15.94 -12.54 -14.73
CA ALA A 389 16.56 -11.22 -14.60
C ALA A 389 17.34 -11.09 -13.27
N ILE A 390 16.78 -11.58 -12.17
CA ILE A 390 17.46 -11.67 -10.86
C ILE A 390 18.70 -12.56 -10.95
N THR A 391 18.58 -13.74 -11.58
CA THR A 391 19.71 -14.65 -11.76
C THR A 391 20.82 -14.00 -12.59
N ALA A 392 20.48 -13.35 -13.69
CA ALA A 392 21.44 -12.66 -14.56
C ALA A 392 22.12 -11.49 -13.83
N ALA A 393 21.38 -10.69 -13.05
CA ALA A 393 21.93 -9.55 -12.32
C ALA A 393 22.90 -9.96 -11.19
N LEU A 394 22.62 -11.06 -10.48
CA LEU A 394 23.47 -11.59 -9.41
C LEU A 394 24.66 -12.42 -9.92
N LEU A 395 24.55 -13.06 -11.09
CA LEU A 395 25.63 -13.87 -11.69
C LEU A 395 26.47 -13.10 -12.73
N ARG A 396 26.39 -11.76 -12.76
CA ARG A 396 27.31 -10.94 -13.58
C ARG A 396 28.73 -11.05 -13.04
N ASP A 397 29.68 -11.32 -13.92
CA ASP A 397 31.10 -11.32 -13.59
C ASP A 397 31.62 -9.86 -13.46
N HIS A 398 31.38 -9.26 -12.28
CA HIS A 398 31.94 -7.97 -11.87
C HIS A 398 33.36 -8.16 -11.29
N ASP A 399 34.25 -8.82 -12.04
CA ASP A 399 35.51 -9.42 -11.54
C ASP A 399 36.37 -8.50 -10.65
N LEU A 400 36.44 -7.19 -10.92
CA LEU A 400 37.42 -6.29 -10.29
C LEU A 400 36.89 -4.86 -10.01
N VAL A 401 35.64 -4.68 -9.56
CA VAL A 401 35.20 -3.36 -9.07
C VAL A 401 35.62 -3.16 -7.61
N HIS A 402 36.73 -2.46 -7.42
CA HIS A 402 37.28 -1.96 -6.14
C HIS A 402 37.96 -2.97 -5.20
N GLY A 403 38.10 -4.25 -5.58
CA GLY A 403 38.82 -5.24 -4.76
C GLY A 403 38.19 -5.50 -3.38
N ARG A 404 36.92 -5.13 -3.20
CA ARG A 404 36.14 -5.51 -2.02
C ARG A 404 35.56 -6.90 -2.26
N GLU A 405 35.88 -7.81 -1.35
CA GLU A 405 35.17 -9.09 -1.33
C GLU A 405 33.73 -8.89 -0.85
N LEU A 406 32.80 -9.68 -1.38
CA LEU A 406 31.46 -9.83 -0.81
C LEU A 406 31.53 -10.53 0.56
N GLY A 407 30.55 -10.24 1.42
CA GLY A 407 30.33 -10.93 2.68
C GLY A 407 30.02 -12.42 2.49
N MET A 408 30.21 -13.20 3.55
CA MET A 408 30.06 -14.66 3.55
C MET A 408 28.67 -15.10 3.05
N GLU A 409 27.61 -14.46 3.56
CA GLU A 409 26.22 -14.83 3.22
C GLU A 409 25.88 -14.53 1.74
N ALA A 410 26.32 -13.37 1.23
CA ALA A 410 26.13 -13.02 -0.18
C ALA A 410 26.93 -13.93 -1.12
N LYS A 411 28.19 -14.24 -0.79
CA LYS A 411 29.00 -15.23 -1.52
C LYS A 411 28.31 -16.59 -1.57
N GLU A 412 27.85 -17.09 -0.42
CA GLU A 412 27.17 -18.38 -0.33
C GLU A 412 25.85 -18.38 -1.11
N ALA A 413 25.06 -17.32 -1.03
CA ALA A 413 23.82 -17.17 -1.79
C ALA A 413 24.07 -17.19 -3.31
N ILE A 414 25.07 -16.45 -3.79
CA ILE A 414 25.44 -16.37 -5.22
C ILE A 414 26.04 -17.69 -5.71
N ALA A 415 26.89 -18.36 -4.91
CA ALA A 415 27.44 -19.67 -5.25
C ALA A 415 26.34 -20.75 -5.36
N ASN A 416 25.43 -20.82 -4.37
CA ASN A 416 24.27 -21.72 -4.41
C ASN A 416 23.34 -21.41 -5.59
N LEU A 417 23.19 -20.13 -5.96
CA LEU A 417 22.42 -19.73 -7.15
C LEU A 417 23.09 -20.24 -8.44
N ARG A 418 24.43 -20.15 -8.54
CA ARG A 418 25.20 -20.63 -9.69
C ARG A 418 25.08 -22.16 -9.85
N ASP A 419 25.29 -22.94 -8.77
CA ASP A 419 25.08 -24.40 -8.80
C ASP A 419 23.66 -24.73 -9.28
N VAL A 420 22.63 -24.16 -8.65
CA VAL A 420 21.24 -24.54 -8.96
C VAL A 420 20.78 -24.07 -10.35
N LYS A 421 21.17 -22.87 -10.80
CA LYS A 421 20.64 -22.27 -12.04
C LYS A 421 21.46 -22.53 -13.29
N VAL A 422 22.76 -22.81 -13.14
CA VAL A 422 23.67 -23.09 -14.24
C VAL A 422 24.05 -24.57 -14.20
N GLU A 423 24.92 -24.95 -13.27
CA GLU A 423 25.61 -26.25 -13.29
C GLU A 423 24.66 -27.45 -13.14
N ARG A 424 23.70 -27.36 -12.22
CA ARG A 424 22.69 -28.39 -11.97
C ARG A 424 21.69 -28.47 -13.12
N LYS A 425 21.31 -27.32 -13.68
CA LYS A 425 20.40 -27.24 -14.81
C LYS A 425 21.01 -27.91 -16.04
N GLU A 426 22.26 -27.60 -16.37
CA GLU A 426 22.99 -28.24 -17.48
C GLU A 426 23.16 -29.75 -17.26
N ARG A 427 23.50 -30.17 -16.03
CA ARG A 427 23.58 -31.60 -15.66
C ARG A 427 22.25 -32.34 -15.81
N GLU A 428 21.12 -31.71 -15.51
CA GLU A 428 19.79 -32.30 -15.66
C GLU A 428 19.27 -32.25 -17.11
N GLU A 429 19.63 -31.24 -17.90
CA GLU A 429 19.33 -31.16 -19.33
C GLU A 429 20.11 -32.20 -20.16
N ALA A 430 21.32 -32.59 -19.71
CA ALA A 430 22.11 -33.68 -20.29
C ALA A 430 21.71 -35.09 -19.81
N MET A 431 20.70 -35.21 -18.94
CA MET A 431 20.35 -36.45 -18.25
C MET A 431 19.40 -37.34 -19.08
N SER A 432 19.52 -38.66 -18.96
CA SER A 432 18.57 -39.58 -19.60
C SER A 432 17.20 -39.53 -18.92
N ARG A 433 16.13 -39.80 -19.69
CA ARG A 433 14.75 -39.86 -19.19
C ARG A 433 14.60 -40.85 -18.04
N ASP A 434 15.27 -41.99 -18.10
CA ASP A 434 15.24 -43.03 -17.06
C ASP A 434 15.88 -42.57 -15.75
N GLU A 435 16.96 -41.78 -15.82
CA GLU A 435 17.61 -41.24 -14.62
C GLU A 435 16.78 -40.12 -13.99
N LEU A 436 16.16 -39.25 -14.80
CA LEU A 436 15.17 -38.28 -14.33
C LEU A 436 13.96 -38.97 -13.68
N LEU A 437 13.51 -40.11 -14.20
CA LEU A 437 12.43 -40.91 -13.62
C LEU A 437 12.83 -41.52 -12.27
N LYS A 438 14.03 -42.12 -12.15
CA LYS A 438 14.55 -42.63 -10.87
C LYS A 438 14.64 -41.53 -9.82
N ARG A 439 15.14 -40.35 -10.19
CA ARG A 439 15.18 -39.16 -9.31
C ARG A 439 13.78 -38.75 -8.85
N ARG A 440 12.79 -38.78 -9.73
CA ARG A 440 11.39 -38.51 -9.36
C ARG A 440 10.85 -39.53 -8.35
N ILE A 441 11.08 -40.82 -8.58
CA ILE A 441 10.66 -41.88 -7.65
C ILE A 441 11.32 -41.70 -6.28
N LEU A 442 12.64 -41.48 -6.25
CA LEU A 442 13.39 -41.21 -5.01
C LEU A 442 12.90 -39.93 -4.30
N THR A 443 12.50 -38.91 -5.06
CA THR A 443 11.88 -37.69 -4.50
C THR A 443 10.55 -37.99 -3.83
N LYS A 444 9.66 -38.77 -4.46
CA LYS A 444 8.36 -39.15 -3.87
C LYS A 444 8.56 -39.99 -2.60
N GLU A 445 9.51 -40.91 -2.61
CA GLU A 445 9.89 -41.70 -1.43
C GLU A 445 10.38 -40.80 -0.28
N LYS A 446 11.29 -39.86 -0.57
CA LYS A 446 11.78 -38.89 0.44
C LYS A 446 10.69 -37.92 0.92
N LYS A 447 9.74 -37.51 0.06
CA LYS A 447 8.52 -36.76 0.46
C LYS A 447 7.75 -37.55 1.52
N ARG A 448 7.46 -38.83 1.26
CA ARG A 448 6.70 -39.69 2.19
C ARG A 448 7.43 -39.85 3.52
N GLN A 449 8.70 -40.24 3.50
CA GLN A 449 9.52 -40.36 4.72
C GLN A 449 9.55 -39.05 5.53
N GLY A 450 9.66 -37.90 4.86
CA GLY A 450 9.60 -36.58 5.51
C GLY A 450 8.26 -36.29 6.16
N ASN A 451 7.15 -36.62 5.49
CA ASN A 451 5.80 -36.54 6.06
C ASN A 451 5.66 -37.45 7.30
N ASP A 452 6.13 -38.69 7.22
CA ASP A 452 6.07 -39.67 8.32
C ASP A 452 6.85 -39.18 9.55
N MET A 453 8.08 -38.68 9.36
CA MET A 453 8.88 -38.09 10.45
C MET A 453 8.21 -36.84 11.04
N PHE A 454 7.59 -35.99 10.22
CA PHE A 454 6.86 -34.82 10.70
C PHE A 454 5.67 -35.22 11.58
N TRP A 455 4.88 -36.22 11.16
CA TRP A 455 3.75 -36.74 11.95
C TRP A 455 4.18 -37.43 13.24
N HIS A 456 5.35 -38.06 13.27
CA HIS A 456 5.96 -38.58 14.50
C HIS A 456 6.60 -37.51 15.40
N GLY A 457 6.58 -36.23 14.99
CA GLY A 457 7.17 -35.12 15.74
C GLY A 457 8.70 -35.01 15.60
N GLU A 458 9.33 -35.82 14.75
CA GLU A 458 10.76 -35.78 14.44
C GLU A 458 11.06 -34.67 13.40
N VAL A 459 10.72 -33.43 13.75
CA VAL A 459 10.73 -32.26 12.84
C VAL A 459 12.09 -32.02 12.20
N ASP A 460 13.19 -32.22 12.94
CA ASP A 460 14.55 -32.03 12.40
C ASP A 460 14.86 -33.05 11.28
N ARG A 461 14.48 -34.32 11.46
CA ARG A 461 14.62 -35.35 10.42
C ARG A 461 13.72 -35.09 9.22
N ALA A 462 12.52 -34.54 9.44
CA ALA A 462 11.65 -34.13 8.34
C ALA A 462 12.29 -33.01 7.50
N ILE A 463 12.94 -32.03 8.14
CA ILE A 463 13.71 -30.97 7.46
C ILE A 463 14.84 -31.56 6.61
N ASP A 464 15.60 -32.51 7.14
CA ASP A 464 16.67 -33.20 6.42
C ASP A 464 16.12 -33.96 5.20
N LEU A 465 15.09 -34.77 5.39
CA LEU A 465 14.46 -35.56 4.32
C LEU A 465 13.83 -34.69 3.22
N TYR A 466 13.17 -33.59 3.55
CA TYR A 466 12.68 -32.63 2.54
C TYR A 466 13.83 -31.89 1.84
N THR A 467 14.96 -31.69 2.51
CA THR A 467 16.16 -31.08 1.92
C THR A 467 16.83 -32.02 0.92
N GLU A 468 17.00 -33.30 1.27
CA GLU A 468 17.43 -34.36 0.35
C GLU A 468 16.46 -34.50 -0.83
N ALA A 469 15.13 -34.48 -0.58
CA ALA A 469 14.12 -34.51 -1.62
C ALA A 469 14.29 -33.34 -2.61
N LEU A 470 14.54 -32.11 -2.14
CA LEU A 470 14.78 -30.94 -3.00
C LEU A 470 16.11 -31.02 -3.77
N GLN A 471 17.13 -31.67 -3.23
CA GLN A 471 18.40 -31.91 -3.93
C GLN A 471 18.26 -32.93 -5.07
N VAL A 472 17.40 -33.94 -4.90
CA VAL A 472 17.16 -34.99 -5.91
C VAL A 472 16.08 -34.59 -6.92
N CYS A 473 15.05 -33.85 -6.50
CA CYS A 473 13.88 -33.49 -7.31
C CYS A 473 14.26 -32.67 -8.55
N PRO A 474 14.03 -33.17 -9.78
CA PRO A 474 14.39 -32.44 -11.00
C PRO A 474 13.84 -31.02 -11.04
N LEU A 475 14.64 -30.06 -11.52
CA LEU A 475 14.29 -28.64 -11.54
C LEU A 475 13.05 -28.32 -12.39
N SER A 476 12.75 -29.19 -13.36
CA SER A 476 11.53 -29.17 -14.18
C SER A 476 10.25 -29.45 -13.38
N ARG A 477 10.32 -30.29 -12.34
CA ARG A 477 9.19 -30.71 -11.49
C ARG A 477 8.83 -29.65 -10.45
N ARG A 478 8.35 -28.51 -10.96
CA ARG A 478 8.05 -27.30 -10.15
C ARG A 478 6.98 -27.52 -9.11
N ARG A 479 5.96 -28.34 -9.41
CA ARG A 479 4.86 -28.66 -8.49
C ARG A 479 5.38 -29.44 -7.29
N GLU A 480 6.12 -30.52 -7.53
CA GLU A 480 6.74 -31.31 -6.46
C GLU A 480 7.72 -30.46 -5.62
N ARG A 481 8.55 -29.62 -6.26
CA ARG A 481 9.43 -28.67 -5.54
C ARG A 481 8.68 -27.65 -4.69
N LEU A 482 7.53 -27.15 -5.17
CA LEU A 482 6.67 -26.21 -4.43
C LEU A 482 6.15 -26.85 -3.14
N VAL A 483 5.61 -28.07 -3.24
CA VAL A 483 5.09 -28.82 -2.08
C VAL A 483 6.22 -29.09 -1.08
N LEU A 484 7.39 -29.54 -1.53
CA LEU A 484 8.54 -29.80 -0.67
C LEU A 484 9.02 -28.54 0.06
N HIS A 485 9.15 -27.39 -0.63
CA HIS A 485 9.47 -26.11 0.01
C HIS A 485 8.39 -25.71 1.02
N SER A 486 7.11 -25.85 0.67
CA SER A 486 6.00 -25.50 1.57
C SER A 486 5.99 -26.36 2.84
N ASN A 487 6.23 -27.67 2.72
CA ASN A 487 6.26 -28.58 3.87
C ASN A 487 7.51 -28.35 4.73
N ARG A 488 8.67 -28.05 4.13
CA ARG A 488 9.85 -27.65 4.88
C ARG A 488 9.64 -26.32 5.62
N ALA A 489 8.92 -25.36 5.04
CA ALA A 489 8.51 -24.14 5.74
C ALA A 489 7.63 -24.45 6.98
N GLN A 490 6.72 -25.44 6.90
CA GLN A 490 5.93 -25.89 8.05
C GLN A 490 6.82 -26.44 9.18
N CYS A 491 7.85 -27.22 8.83
CA CYS A 491 8.81 -27.71 9.82
C CYS A 491 9.62 -26.56 10.46
N ARG A 492 10.09 -25.60 9.66
CA ARG A 492 10.80 -24.40 10.16
C ARG A 492 9.91 -23.56 11.09
N LEU A 493 8.61 -23.41 10.80
CA LEU A 493 7.64 -22.81 11.72
C LEU A 493 7.54 -23.56 13.06
N ALA A 494 7.43 -24.90 13.02
CA ALA A 494 7.40 -25.73 14.23
C ALA A 494 8.70 -25.62 15.06
N ARG A 495 9.84 -25.34 14.42
CA ARG A 495 11.13 -25.02 15.05
C ARG A 495 11.28 -23.57 15.51
N ARG A 496 10.29 -22.71 15.20
CA ARG A 496 10.31 -21.24 15.37
C ARG A 496 11.40 -20.51 14.58
N GLU A 497 11.89 -21.11 13.51
CA GLU A 497 12.91 -20.56 12.61
C GLU A 497 12.26 -19.68 11.53
N ALA A 498 11.76 -18.51 11.95
CA ALA A 498 10.91 -17.65 11.13
C ALA A 498 11.54 -17.25 9.79
N ASP A 499 12.81 -16.83 9.76
CA ASP A 499 13.49 -16.45 8.52
C ASP A 499 13.58 -17.63 7.54
N ALA A 500 13.96 -18.82 8.01
CA ALA A 500 14.00 -20.01 7.16
C ALA A 500 12.61 -20.38 6.61
N ALA A 501 11.55 -20.21 7.42
CA ALA A 501 10.17 -20.40 6.97
C ALA A 501 9.75 -19.37 5.90
N VAL A 502 10.12 -18.09 6.04
CA VAL A 502 9.87 -17.05 5.00
C VAL A 502 10.59 -17.41 3.69
N ARG A 503 11.86 -17.82 3.77
CA ARG A 503 12.67 -18.20 2.58
C ARG A 503 12.03 -19.38 1.83
N ASP A 504 11.69 -20.46 2.53
CA ASP A 504 11.07 -21.63 1.91
C ASP A 504 9.66 -21.35 1.38
N ALA A 505 8.82 -20.63 2.12
CA ALA A 505 7.49 -20.28 1.65
C ALA A 505 7.54 -19.34 0.43
N THR A 506 8.49 -18.40 0.38
CA THR A 506 8.72 -17.51 -0.78
C THR A 506 9.20 -18.27 -2.02
N ARG A 507 10.08 -19.27 -1.85
CA ARG A 507 10.47 -20.17 -2.94
C ARG A 507 9.28 -20.96 -3.49
N ALA A 508 8.42 -21.49 -2.60
CA ALA A 508 7.19 -22.16 -3.00
C ALA A 508 6.23 -21.22 -3.77
N LEU A 509 6.03 -19.98 -3.30
CA LEU A 509 5.18 -18.98 -3.97
C LEU A 509 5.76 -18.50 -5.31
N SER A 510 7.09 -18.47 -5.45
CA SER A 510 7.79 -18.21 -6.72
C SER A 510 7.69 -19.38 -7.71
N LEU A 511 7.53 -20.62 -7.21
CA LEU A 511 7.30 -21.80 -8.04
C LEU A 511 5.86 -21.89 -8.57
N ALA A 512 4.89 -21.34 -7.83
CA ALA A 512 3.45 -21.41 -8.08
C ALA A 512 3.00 -20.85 -9.43
N ARG A 513 1.83 -21.32 -9.90
CA ARG A 513 1.14 -20.85 -11.09
C ARG A 513 -0.37 -20.76 -10.79
N PRO A 514 -0.97 -19.55 -10.75
CA PRO A 514 -0.32 -18.24 -10.81
C PRO A 514 0.72 -18.02 -9.70
N ALA A 515 1.65 -17.09 -9.92
CA ALA A 515 2.60 -16.69 -8.87
C ALA A 515 1.85 -16.17 -7.63
N ASN A 516 2.42 -16.40 -6.44
CA ASN A 516 1.81 -16.08 -5.13
C ASN A 516 0.46 -16.75 -4.82
N ALA A 517 -0.07 -17.66 -5.65
CA ALA A 517 -1.41 -18.23 -5.45
C ALA A 517 -1.51 -19.41 -4.46
N HIS A 518 -0.38 -19.96 -3.98
CA HIS A 518 -0.40 -21.18 -3.16
C HIS A 518 -0.80 -20.91 -1.70
N ALA A 519 -2.07 -21.11 -1.38
CA ALA A 519 -2.69 -20.80 -0.09
C ALA A 519 -1.90 -21.32 1.14
N ARG A 520 -1.44 -22.58 1.15
CA ARG A 520 -0.65 -23.10 2.29
C ARG A 520 0.64 -22.33 2.50
N SER A 521 1.34 -21.95 1.42
CA SER A 521 2.56 -21.15 1.54
C SER A 521 2.28 -19.71 1.96
N LEU A 522 1.18 -19.10 1.51
CA LEU A 522 0.74 -17.78 2.00
C LEU A 522 0.50 -17.84 3.51
N TRP A 523 -0.28 -18.81 3.99
CA TRP A 523 -0.57 -18.97 5.42
C TRP A 523 0.69 -19.26 6.26
N ARG A 524 1.60 -20.10 5.74
CA ARG A 524 2.90 -20.39 6.38
C ARG A 524 3.78 -19.13 6.46
N ARG A 525 3.84 -18.33 5.39
CA ARG A 525 4.63 -17.09 5.36
C ARG A 525 4.02 -15.99 6.23
N ALA A 526 2.69 -15.86 6.26
CA ALA A 526 1.98 -14.94 7.17
C ALA A 526 2.30 -15.20 8.64
N GLN A 527 2.33 -16.47 9.07
CA GLN A 527 2.71 -16.87 10.43
C GLN A 527 4.20 -16.56 10.71
N ALA A 528 5.09 -16.80 9.75
CA ALA A 528 6.49 -16.47 9.90
C ALA A 528 6.72 -14.95 10.02
N TYR A 529 6.00 -14.13 9.23
CA TYR A 529 6.01 -12.67 9.35
C TYR A 529 5.44 -12.18 10.69
N ASP A 530 4.36 -12.79 11.20
CA ASP A 530 3.83 -12.48 12.55
C ASP A 530 4.89 -12.74 13.65
N MET A 531 5.60 -13.87 13.57
CA MET A 531 6.69 -14.18 14.50
C MET A 531 7.84 -13.16 14.46
N LYS A 532 8.11 -12.57 13.29
CA LYS A 532 9.10 -11.49 13.10
C LYS A 532 8.59 -10.11 13.52
N GLY A 533 7.30 -9.94 13.79
CA GLY A 533 6.68 -8.62 13.98
C GLY A 533 6.45 -7.83 12.69
N MET A 534 6.57 -8.49 11.53
CA MET A 534 6.35 -7.92 10.19
C MET A 534 4.85 -7.89 9.87
N ALA A 535 4.14 -6.99 10.56
CA ALA A 535 2.68 -6.97 10.58
C ALA A 535 2.06 -6.68 9.21
N ARG A 536 2.67 -5.81 8.40
CA ARG A 536 2.21 -5.46 7.05
C ARG A 536 2.26 -6.68 6.13
N GLU A 537 3.40 -7.34 6.07
CA GLU A 537 3.65 -8.48 5.21
C GLU A 537 2.77 -9.68 5.64
N SER A 538 2.60 -9.87 6.95
CA SER A 538 1.67 -10.86 7.52
C SER A 538 0.21 -10.58 7.13
N LEU A 539 -0.24 -9.32 7.22
CA LEU A 539 -1.59 -8.91 6.80
C LEU A 539 -1.82 -9.18 5.31
N LEU A 540 -0.88 -8.78 4.46
CA LEU A 540 -0.98 -8.93 3.00
C LEU A 540 -1.03 -10.41 2.59
N ASP A 541 -0.20 -11.27 3.19
CA ASP A 541 -0.29 -12.72 2.96
C ASP A 541 -1.63 -13.32 3.45
N CYS A 542 -2.18 -12.84 4.56
CA CYS A 542 -3.51 -13.24 5.04
C CYS A 542 -4.66 -12.76 4.14
N LEU A 543 -4.57 -11.54 3.57
CA LEU A 543 -5.56 -11.02 2.62
C LEU A 543 -5.49 -11.77 1.28
N ALA A 544 -4.28 -12.04 0.77
CA ALA A 544 -4.07 -12.88 -0.41
C ALA A 544 -4.60 -14.31 -0.19
N PHE A 545 -4.37 -14.89 0.99
CA PHE A 545 -4.96 -16.18 1.37
C PHE A 545 -6.49 -16.12 1.38
N ALA A 546 -7.08 -15.07 1.98
CA ALA A 546 -8.54 -14.93 2.05
C ALA A 546 -9.16 -14.77 0.67
N GLY A 547 -8.54 -14.00 -0.24
CA GLY A 547 -8.95 -13.90 -1.64
C GLY A 547 -8.91 -15.26 -2.36
N ALA A 548 -7.79 -15.98 -2.25
CA ALA A 548 -7.66 -17.33 -2.82
C ALA A 548 -8.68 -18.33 -2.23
N TRP A 549 -8.98 -18.25 -0.93
CA TRP A 549 -9.96 -19.09 -0.25
C TRP A 549 -11.40 -18.83 -0.72
N LEU A 550 -11.78 -17.56 -0.86
CA LEU A 550 -13.12 -17.16 -1.30
C LEU A 550 -13.36 -17.44 -2.79
N ASN A 551 -12.33 -17.26 -3.63
CA ASN A 551 -12.41 -17.44 -5.08
C ASN A 551 -12.31 -18.91 -5.54
N ARG A 552 -12.15 -19.88 -4.62
CA ARG A 552 -12.15 -21.33 -4.93
C ARG A 552 -13.39 -21.80 -5.70
N LYS A 553 -14.50 -21.05 -5.68
CA LYS A 553 -15.72 -21.36 -6.44
C LYS A 553 -15.57 -21.24 -7.96
N ASP A 554 -14.63 -20.44 -8.46
CA ASP A 554 -14.57 -20.12 -9.90
C ASP A 554 -13.70 -21.09 -10.71
N GLY A 555 -12.91 -21.93 -10.04
CA GLY A 555 -12.03 -22.93 -10.66
C GLY A 555 -12.65 -24.32 -10.85
N ALA A 556 -13.66 -24.68 -10.06
CA ALA A 556 -14.43 -25.91 -10.26
C ALA A 556 -15.44 -25.68 -11.39
N ALA A 557 -15.10 -26.14 -12.60
CA ALA A 557 -15.86 -25.86 -13.81
C ALA A 557 -17.34 -26.25 -13.71
N ALA A 558 -18.23 -25.25 -13.78
CA ALA A 558 -19.63 -25.31 -14.24
C ALA A 558 -20.55 -26.47 -13.74
N ALA A 559 -20.18 -27.20 -12.69
CA ALA A 559 -21.03 -28.16 -12.02
C ALA A 559 -22.06 -27.43 -11.15
N ALA A 560 -23.31 -27.91 -11.18
CA ALA A 560 -24.47 -27.19 -10.67
C ALA A 560 -24.28 -26.64 -9.22
N PRO A 561 -24.83 -25.46 -8.91
CA PRO A 561 -24.68 -24.86 -7.58
C PRO A 561 -25.21 -25.82 -6.51
N PRO A 562 -24.42 -26.12 -5.45
CA PRO A 562 -24.87 -27.03 -4.40
C PRO A 562 -26.13 -26.47 -3.75
N ARG A 563 -27.17 -27.31 -3.65
CA ARG A 563 -28.45 -27.00 -2.98
C ARG A 563 -28.23 -26.93 -1.46
N GLY A 564 -27.63 -25.83 -1.01
CA GLY A 564 -27.23 -25.60 0.37
C GLY A 564 -26.41 -24.32 0.49
N GLY A 565 -27.06 -23.16 0.38
CA GLY A 565 -26.42 -21.85 0.27
C GLY A 565 -25.70 -21.39 1.54
N ALA A 566 -24.46 -21.84 1.74
CA ALA A 566 -23.49 -21.22 2.63
C ALA A 566 -22.29 -20.73 1.81
N ASN A 567 -21.92 -19.46 1.96
CA ASN A 567 -20.63 -19.00 1.46
C ASN A 567 -19.49 -19.63 2.28
N PRO A 568 -18.34 -19.97 1.66
CA PRO A 568 -17.20 -20.52 2.37
C PRO A 568 -16.76 -19.52 3.44
N LYS A 569 -16.92 -19.89 4.70
CA LYS A 569 -16.52 -19.04 5.82
C LYS A 569 -14.99 -19.07 5.91
N LEU A 570 -14.37 -17.91 6.05
CA LEU A 570 -12.93 -17.81 6.28
C LEU A 570 -12.59 -18.51 7.62
N PRO A 571 -11.49 -19.27 7.70
CA PRO A 571 -11.05 -19.87 8.95
C PRO A 571 -10.91 -18.86 10.09
N TYR A 572 -11.35 -19.22 11.29
CA TYR A 572 -11.30 -18.33 12.45
C TYR A 572 -9.87 -17.91 12.80
N CYS A 573 -8.89 -18.81 12.66
CA CYS A 573 -7.48 -18.50 12.86
C CYS A 573 -6.97 -17.41 11.90
N VAL A 574 -7.37 -17.45 10.64
CA VAL A 574 -7.02 -16.44 9.61
C VAL A 574 -7.74 -15.13 9.89
N ALA A 575 -9.05 -15.16 10.17
CA ALA A 575 -9.81 -13.96 10.53
C ALA A 575 -9.23 -13.26 11.76
N ARG A 576 -8.86 -14.02 12.80
CA ARG A 576 -8.18 -13.50 14.00
C ARG A 576 -6.80 -12.93 13.69
N MET A 577 -6.04 -13.56 12.79
CA MET A 577 -4.75 -13.02 12.34
C MET A 577 -4.92 -11.70 11.59
N ILE A 578 -5.90 -11.60 10.67
CA ILE A 578 -6.24 -10.35 9.98
C ILE A 578 -6.58 -9.26 10.99
N SER A 579 -7.49 -9.52 11.95
CA SER A 579 -7.82 -8.54 12.99
C SER A 579 -6.61 -8.09 13.81
N LYS A 580 -5.70 -9.02 14.16
CA LYS A 580 -4.45 -8.71 14.87
C LYS A 580 -3.53 -7.82 14.03
N GLN A 581 -3.26 -8.19 12.78
CA GLN A 581 -2.32 -7.41 11.96
C GLN A 581 -2.91 -6.07 11.52
N MET A 582 -4.23 -5.96 11.33
CA MET A 582 -4.89 -4.68 11.07
C MET A 582 -4.70 -3.68 12.22
N SER A 583 -4.76 -4.11 13.49
CA SER A 583 -4.52 -3.19 14.63
C SER A 583 -3.04 -2.79 14.78
N LEU A 584 -2.11 -3.63 14.32
CA LEU A 584 -0.67 -3.35 14.34
C LEU A 584 -0.20 -2.51 13.13
N THR A 585 -0.92 -2.58 12.00
CA THR A 585 -0.60 -1.84 10.76
C THR A 585 -1.29 -0.49 10.65
N GLY A 586 -2.19 -0.15 11.57
CA GLY A 586 -2.79 1.19 11.65
C GLY A 586 -1.72 2.27 11.79
N LEU A 587 -1.88 3.37 11.06
CA LEU A 587 -0.88 4.42 10.84
C LEU A 587 -0.38 5.04 12.15
N PHE A 588 -1.27 5.13 13.16
CA PHE A 588 -0.96 5.67 14.48
C PHE A 588 -0.57 4.62 15.53
N SER A 589 -0.53 3.32 15.20
CA SER A 589 -0.30 2.23 16.15
C SER A 589 1.08 2.33 16.82
N ALA A 590 2.11 2.70 16.05
CA ALA A 590 3.45 2.98 16.59
C ALA A 590 3.48 4.18 17.57
N MET A 591 2.66 5.20 17.34
CA MET A 591 2.57 6.38 18.21
C MET A 591 1.82 6.08 19.52
N ALA A 592 0.76 5.26 19.45
CA ALA A 592 0.01 4.86 20.64
C ALA A 592 0.82 3.95 21.59
N THR A 593 1.68 3.09 21.06
CA THR A 593 2.49 2.17 21.87
C THR A 593 3.65 2.84 22.59
N THR A 594 4.22 3.94 22.07
CA THR A 594 5.28 4.70 22.75
C THR A 594 4.80 5.46 24.00
N GLY A 595 3.48 5.65 24.16
CA GLY A 595 2.88 6.24 25.35
C GLY A 595 2.42 5.24 26.43
N SER A 596 2.49 3.93 26.20
CA SER A 596 1.92 2.91 27.10
C SER A 596 2.95 1.86 27.51
N SER A 597 3.26 1.80 28.81
CA SER A 597 4.21 0.85 29.37
C SER A 597 3.65 -0.58 29.36
N LYS A 598 4.30 -1.49 28.62
CA LYS A 598 4.19 -2.96 28.68
C LYS A 598 2.79 -3.56 28.85
N VAL A 599 2.28 -4.14 27.77
CA VAL A 599 1.35 -5.28 27.84
C VAL A 599 2.14 -6.55 27.51
N ASP A 600 1.96 -7.61 28.31
CA ASP A 600 2.79 -8.81 28.25
C ASP A 600 2.67 -9.56 26.92
N ARG A 601 3.83 -9.91 26.33
CA ARG A 601 3.93 -10.92 25.27
C ARG A 601 3.99 -12.30 25.90
N ASP A 602 2.85 -12.91 26.16
CA ASP A 602 2.75 -14.36 26.24
C ASP A 602 1.50 -14.85 25.50
N ASP A 603 1.71 -15.73 24.51
CA ASP A 603 0.68 -16.53 23.86
C ASP A 603 1.35 -17.48 22.84
N CYS A 604 1.88 -18.59 23.34
CA CYS A 604 2.33 -19.69 22.50
C CYS A 604 1.13 -20.59 22.13
N MET A 605 0.74 -20.61 20.85
CA MET A 605 -0.28 -21.52 20.29
C MET A 605 0.37 -22.77 19.64
N PRO A 606 -0.37 -23.88 19.41
CA PRO A 606 0.07 -25.20 19.88
C PRO A 606 0.39 -26.21 18.77
N HIS A 607 1.04 -27.31 19.17
CA HIS A 607 1.27 -28.47 18.30
C HIS A 607 -0.04 -29.24 18.01
N TYR A 608 -0.13 -29.82 16.81
CA TYR A 608 -1.26 -30.64 16.36
C TYR A 608 -0.87 -32.10 16.10
N THR A 609 -1.83 -33.02 16.28
CA THR A 609 -1.74 -34.47 16.05
C THR A 609 -2.91 -34.97 15.18
N ALA A 610 -2.72 -36.08 14.46
CA ALA A 610 -3.51 -36.51 13.28
C ALA A 610 -4.68 -37.50 13.52
N ALA A 611 -5.49 -37.73 12.47
CA ALA A 611 -6.05 -39.04 12.05
C ALA A 611 -6.77 -39.02 10.65
N ASP A 612 -6.54 -40.06 9.84
CA ASP A 612 -7.30 -40.82 8.79
C ASP A 612 -8.77 -40.47 8.43
N ASP A 613 -9.40 -40.92 7.32
CA ASP A 613 -9.10 -41.91 6.24
C ASP A 613 -10.02 -41.62 5.01
N GLY A 614 -9.71 -42.06 3.77
CA GLY A 614 -10.75 -42.34 2.74
C GLY A 614 -10.55 -41.91 1.27
N ASP A 615 -10.08 -42.84 0.42
CA ASP A 615 -9.83 -42.77 -1.04
C ASP A 615 -11.09 -42.66 -1.96
N SER A 616 -10.98 -41.94 -3.11
CA SER A 616 -11.56 -42.34 -4.43
C SER A 616 -11.25 -41.35 -5.60
N HIS A 617 -11.23 -41.89 -6.84
CA HIS A 617 -10.79 -41.28 -8.10
C HIS A 617 -11.76 -40.26 -8.78
N ASP A 618 -11.24 -39.33 -9.59
CA ASP A 618 -11.31 -39.40 -11.08
C ASP A 618 -10.56 -38.25 -11.82
N GLU A 619 -10.41 -38.38 -13.15
CA GLU A 619 -9.49 -37.62 -14.03
C GLU A 619 -10.16 -36.86 -15.20
N GLU A 620 -9.65 -35.67 -15.58
CA GLU A 620 -9.49 -35.07 -16.95
C GLU A 620 -9.06 -33.58 -16.81
N ASP A 621 -8.22 -32.93 -17.63
CA ASP A 621 -7.04 -33.34 -18.43
C ASP A 621 -6.08 -32.12 -18.61
N ASP A 622 -4.77 -32.33 -18.82
CA ASP A 622 -3.87 -31.40 -19.55
C ASP A 622 -2.50 -32.06 -19.87
N ALA A 623 -2.05 -31.99 -21.12
CA ALA A 623 -0.90 -32.75 -21.62
C ALA A 623 0.49 -32.15 -21.25
N ASP A 624 1.51 -33.02 -21.26
CA ASP A 624 2.96 -32.75 -21.02
C ASP A 624 3.45 -32.50 -19.58
N ASP A 625 2.66 -32.73 -18.52
CA ASP A 625 3.20 -32.85 -17.15
C ASP A 625 2.51 -33.94 -16.30
N ALA A 626 2.54 -35.19 -16.77
CA ALA A 626 2.08 -36.35 -15.99
C ALA A 626 2.86 -36.43 -14.65
N ASP A 627 2.25 -36.05 -13.53
CA ASP A 627 1.39 -36.93 -12.70
C ASP A 627 0.28 -36.08 -12.04
N ARG A 628 -0.95 -36.61 -12.00
CA ARG A 628 -2.00 -36.11 -11.09
C ARG A 628 -1.66 -36.47 -9.64
N ASP A 629 -1.80 -35.49 -8.75
CA ASP A 629 -1.82 -35.68 -7.30
C ASP A 629 -2.47 -34.41 -6.68
N GLU A 630 -3.81 -34.33 -6.75
CA GLU A 630 -4.62 -33.20 -6.23
C GLU A 630 -5.48 -33.56 -5.01
N SER A 631 -5.66 -34.85 -4.71
CA SER A 631 -6.42 -35.33 -3.56
C SER A 631 -5.77 -34.97 -2.20
N GLU A 632 -4.45 -35.06 -2.08
CA GLU A 632 -3.72 -34.68 -0.84
C GLU A 632 -3.87 -33.18 -0.47
N ASP A 633 -4.21 -32.30 -1.43
CA ASP A 633 -4.24 -30.85 -1.19
C ASP A 633 -5.57 -30.34 -0.61
N GLU A 634 -6.68 -31.04 -0.83
CA GLU A 634 -8.01 -30.67 -0.31
C GLU A 634 -8.35 -31.35 1.01
N GLU A 635 -8.11 -32.66 1.14
CA GLU A 635 -8.42 -33.42 2.36
C GLU A 635 -7.66 -32.88 3.59
N PHE A 636 -6.37 -32.57 3.41
CA PHE A 636 -5.54 -31.98 4.46
C PHE A 636 -5.94 -30.51 4.75
N ALA A 637 -6.50 -29.77 3.78
CA ALA A 637 -7.01 -28.42 4.02
C ALA A 637 -8.28 -28.43 4.89
N GLU A 638 -9.19 -29.39 4.68
CA GLU A 638 -10.33 -29.57 5.59
C GLU A 638 -9.89 -30.10 6.96
N LYS A 639 -8.97 -31.06 7.04
CA LYS A 639 -8.50 -31.63 8.31
C LYS A 639 -7.74 -30.61 9.18
N GLU A 640 -6.85 -29.79 8.61
CA GLU A 640 -6.12 -28.74 9.34
C GLU A 640 -7.05 -27.63 9.89
N LEU A 641 -8.21 -27.42 9.24
CA LEU A 641 -9.17 -26.37 9.60
C LEU A 641 -10.34 -26.86 10.48
N ASN A 642 -10.77 -28.12 10.34
CA ASN A 642 -11.85 -28.72 11.14
C ASN A 642 -11.48 -28.89 12.62
N LEU A 643 -10.17 -28.96 12.94
CA LEU A 643 -9.63 -28.94 14.30
C LEU A 643 -9.93 -27.64 15.10
N CYS A 644 -10.48 -26.61 14.46
CA CYS A 644 -10.97 -25.39 15.13
C CYS A 644 -12.41 -25.53 15.72
N ARG A 645 -13.02 -26.72 15.72
CA ARG A 645 -14.39 -26.96 16.25
C ARG A 645 -14.47 -28.02 17.35
N SER A 646 -14.12 -27.65 18.59
CA SER A 646 -14.88 -28.09 19.78
C SER A 646 -14.45 -27.28 21.02
N GLY A 647 -15.41 -26.73 21.75
CA GLY A 647 -15.12 -25.97 22.96
C GLY A 647 -15.02 -26.87 24.20
N LYS A 648 -13.83 -26.90 24.83
CA LYS A 648 -13.63 -27.11 26.27
C LYS A 648 -12.46 -26.23 26.73
N GLY A 649 -12.62 -25.57 27.87
CA GLY A 649 -11.70 -24.53 28.33
C GLY A 649 -10.30 -25.02 28.69
N LEU A 650 -9.34 -24.10 28.66
CA LEU A 650 -7.93 -24.27 29.03
C LEU A 650 -7.76 -24.79 30.47
N PRO A 651 -6.79 -25.69 30.69
CA PRO A 651 -5.97 -25.67 31.89
C PRO A 651 -4.47 -25.54 31.55
N ILE A 652 -3.84 -24.50 32.10
CA ILE A 652 -2.39 -24.28 32.11
C ILE A 652 -1.75 -25.19 33.17
N ILE A 653 -0.77 -26.05 32.83
CA ILE A 653 0.32 -26.51 33.75
C ILE A 653 1.58 -26.85 32.93
N ALA A 654 2.76 -26.42 33.41
CA ALA A 654 4.07 -26.70 32.81
C ALA A 654 4.87 -27.83 33.53
N GLY A 655 6.00 -28.24 32.94
CA GLY A 655 7.20 -28.63 33.71
C GLY A 655 7.54 -30.13 33.85
N GLU A 656 6.76 -30.91 34.60
CA GLU A 656 7.35 -32.07 35.32
C GLU A 656 6.88 -33.51 34.97
N THR A 657 5.92 -33.69 34.06
CA THR A 657 5.30 -35.02 33.83
C THR A 657 6.13 -36.00 32.97
N TRP A 658 7.24 -35.59 32.36
CA TRP A 658 8.05 -36.44 31.48
C TRP A 658 8.85 -37.57 32.17
N ARG A 659 9.02 -37.54 33.50
CA ARG A 659 9.82 -38.55 34.24
C ARG A 659 9.05 -39.73 34.84
N ARG A 660 7.71 -39.76 34.78
CA ARG A 660 6.90 -40.79 35.46
C ARG A 660 6.38 -41.96 34.61
N LEU A 661 6.34 -41.86 33.28
CA LEU A 661 5.84 -42.96 32.42
C LEU A 661 6.90 -44.00 32.00
N ALA A 662 8.20 -43.66 32.06
CA ALA A 662 9.28 -44.59 31.72
C ALA A 662 9.51 -45.72 32.74
N ARG A 663 8.73 -45.80 33.83
CA ARG A 663 8.91 -46.79 34.92
C ARG A 663 7.60 -47.31 35.51
N ARG A 664 6.74 -47.97 34.70
CA ARG A 664 5.72 -48.92 35.21
C ARG A 664 5.16 -49.93 34.18
N LYS A 665 6.04 -50.53 33.37
CA LYS A 665 5.78 -51.86 32.79
C LYS A 665 6.13 -52.94 33.82
N LYS A 666 5.28 -53.12 34.85
CA LYS A 666 5.19 -54.33 35.70
C LYS A 666 4.02 -54.22 36.69
N THR A 667 3.51 -55.38 37.11
CA THR A 667 2.34 -55.59 38.01
C THR A 667 1.01 -55.21 37.34
N MET A 668 0.41 -56.09 36.53
CA MET A 668 -0.41 -57.26 36.92
C MET A 668 -1.63 -56.95 37.80
N SER A 669 -2.80 -57.23 37.21
CA SER A 669 -3.93 -58.00 37.79
C SER A 669 -4.74 -57.41 38.95
N GLN A 670 -6.01 -57.86 39.02
CA GLN A 670 -6.98 -57.69 40.12
C GLN A 670 -7.54 -56.25 40.28
N VAL A 671 -8.82 -56.02 40.63
CA VAL A 671 -9.96 -56.95 40.81
C VAL A 671 -11.31 -56.24 40.56
N LEU A 672 -12.31 -57.06 40.27
CA LEU A 672 -13.77 -56.86 40.25
C LEU A 672 -14.37 -55.74 41.14
N SER A 673 -15.49 -55.17 40.66
CA SER A 673 -16.85 -55.29 41.28
C SER A 673 -17.71 -54.01 41.31
N HIS A 674 -19.02 -54.22 41.11
CA HIS A 674 -20.24 -53.50 41.54
C HIS A 674 -20.14 -52.07 42.13
N ALA A 675 -21.05 -51.12 41.87
CA ALA A 675 -22.50 -51.29 41.91
C ALA A 675 -23.30 -50.09 41.32
N HIS A 676 -24.50 -50.39 40.82
CA HIS A 676 -25.67 -49.49 40.71
C HIS A 676 -26.46 -49.56 42.05
N PRO A 677 -27.58 -48.82 42.34
CA PRO A 677 -28.38 -47.92 41.47
C PRO A 677 -29.02 -46.65 42.16
N ARG A 678 -29.91 -45.92 41.42
CA ARG A 678 -31.11 -45.15 41.90
C ARG A 678 -30.88 -43.89 42.78
N THR A 679 -31.75 -42.84 42.85
CA THR A 679 -33.08 -42.53 42.27
C THR A 679 -33.42 -41.01 42.33
N ILE A 680 -34.40 -40.57 41.52
CA ILE A 680 -35.48 -39.56 41.79
C ILE A 680 -35.16 -38.03 41.83
N VAL A 681 -35.71 -37.35 40.82
CA VAL A 681 -36.56 -36.13 40.82
C VAL A 681 -36.24 -34.96 41.77
N SER A 682 -35.87 -33.82 41.17
CA SER A 682 -36.65 -32.56 41.20
C SER A 682 -36.32 -31.75 39.94
#